data_AF-A0A498KD40-F1
#
_entry.id   AF-A0A498KD40-F1
#
_cell.length_a   1.000
_cell.length_b   1.000
_cell.length_c   1.000
_cell.angle_alpha   90.00
_cell.angle_beta   90.00
_cell.angle_gamma   90.00
#
_symmetry.space_group_name_H-M   'P 1'
#
loop_
_entity.id
_entity.type
_entity.pdbx_description
1 polymer ?
#
loop_
_entity_poly.entity_id
_entity_poly.type
_entity_poly.pdbx_seq_one_letter_code
_entity_poly.pdbx_strand_id
1 'polypeptide(L)'
;MIFDITAPNADGVVRGVLGAGGLACNWGTRSTHPLPPKIVVKLLKDNGFSKVKLFEADAGALQALGRSGIQVMVGIPNDLLAPLASSVTVAEKWVSQNVSSYISKNGVDIRYVAVGNEPFLTAYKDTFLQTTLPALQNIQAALIKAGLGRQVKVTIPINADVYQTDSGLPSGGDFRSDIRTLMMSIMKFLSDNNGVLTINIYPFLSLQADPDFPKEYAFFNNTAKPVVDGSISYTNVLDANFDTCIAALEKNGFSKLPVIVGEVGWPTDGDPNANIQDARRFNQGLLNRILAGQGTPKRSAAPDIYIFALIDEDAKSVLPGNFERHWGMFNYDGSLKYPLDMGSGKSLVPAKGVKYLPRQWCVMSPDASTSDPNLAQSIDYACSHADCTSLGNGSSCGMLDAKSNVSYAFNMYFQTMNQRNDACNFSGLSVITKTDPTPTQNGSCRFQIMIDLEKSRPRSPASPAAGLREHSSYKVAMGQGVDRFLFASSKHRPLLLHCRQQYTEAMAAAFLFSHSGCRGFQTQAQWTPSHFSAGHSCKSANFPGKAENFPRNLRNTSIGCNFVVNGCLQSQHHPHNQSHSNSIKRHPNAQLVRDLELDLRSSDTVGLTSSNGCQERGGRAGIPHHPLPRDKLVVAVDVDEVLGNFVSALNCFIADRYSSNHSVSEYHVYEFFKIWNCSRDEADYRVHEFFKSSYFKTGIHPLPGAQETIHKLSDFCDLSVVTSRQNVIKDHTLQWIEQHFSGLFQEIHFGNHWALHGESRPKSEICRSLGAKVLIDDNPRYALECAEVGIRVLLFDYENSYPWCKTESIDQHPLVTKVHNWEAVEKQLMTINSIIS
;
A
#
# COMPACT_ATOMS: atom_id res chain seq x y z
N MET A 1 -28.78 -4.95 -57.03
CA MET A 1 -28.57 -3.50 -57.22
C MET A 1 -27.31 -3.19 -56.44
N ILE A 2 -26.15 -3.31 -57.08
CA ILE A 2 -25.43 -2.23 -57.81
C ILE A 2 -25.00 -1.12 -56.84
N PHE A 3 -23.68 -0.94 -56.79
CA PHE A 3 -22.94 -0.01 -55.94
C PHE A 3 -23.27 1.46 -56.25
N ASP A 4 -22.95 2.36 -55.32
CA ASP A 4 -22.05 3.44 -55.69
C ASP A 4 -21.10 3.83 -54.54
N ILE A 5 -19.89 4.25 -54.89
CA ILE A 5 -18.80 4.66 -54.00
C ILE A 5 -18.39 6.07 -54.43
N THR A 6 -18.76 7.09 -53.63
CA THR A 6 -18.24 8.45 -53.85
C THR A 6 -17.83 9.13 -52.54
N ALA A 7 -16.58 9.58 -52.52
CA ALA A 7 -16.04 10.59 -51.64
C ALA A 7 -14.88 11.29 -52.38
N PRO A 8 -14.49 12.53 -52.04
CA PRO A 8 -15.20 13.54 -51.26
C PRO A 8 -15.41 14.86 -52.04
N ASN A 9 -16.39 15.68 -51.65
CA ASN A 9 -16.39 17.10 -52.00
C ASN A 9 -15.77 17.92 -50.86
N ALA A 10 -14.90 18.86 -51.22
CA ALA A 10 -14.29 19.82 -50.32
C ALA A 10 -15.29 20.92 -49.88
N ASP A 11 -14.82 21.82 -49.02
CA ASP A 11 -15.49 23.06 -48.61
C ASP A 11 -16.77 22.92 -47.77
N GLY A 12 -16.65 22.17 -46.67
CA GLY A 12 -17.51 22.29 -45.50
C GLY A 12 -16.76 22.96 -44.35
N VAL A 13 -17.07 24.23 -44.05
CA VAL A 13 -16.45 25.05 -42.99
C VAL A 13 -16.27 24.24 -41.70
N VAL A 14 -15.00 24.06 -41.30
CA VAL A 14 -14.65 23.50 -40.00
C VAL A 14 -15.18 24.46 -38.92
N ARG A 15 -16.32 24.11 -38.32
CA ARG A 15 -16.68 24.65 -37.00
C ARG A 15 -15.57 24.23 -36.06
N GLY A 16 -14.70 25.19 -35.71
CA GLY A 16 -13.60 24.96 -34.79
C GLY A 16 -14.11 24.33 -33.50
N VAL A 17 -13.52 23.21 -33.12
CA VAL A 17 -13.80 22.54 -31.85
C VAL A 17 -13.13 23.37 -30.74
N LEU A 18 -13.81 24.45 -30.35
CA LEU A 18 -13.54 25.13 -29.09
C LEU A 18 -13.98 24.20 -27.95
N GLY A 19 -13.02 23.76 -27.14
CA GLY A 19 -13.26 23.29 -25.77
C GLY A 19 -14.06 21.99 -25.61
N ALA A 20 -13.37 20.85 -25.74
CA ALA A 20 -13.69 19.64 -24.95
C ALA A 20 -12.62 19.38 -23.87
N GLY A 21 -11.93 20.46 -23.43
CA GLY A 21 -11.01 20.47 -22.30
C GLY A 21 -11.75 20.90 -21.04
N GLY A 22 -11.57 20.16 -19.96
CA GLY A 22 -12.16 20.45 -18.66
C GLY A 22 -11.23 19.93 -17.56
N LEU A 23 -11.33 20.53 -16.37
CA LEU A 23 -10.33 20.36 -15.32
C LEU A 23 -10.19 18.89 -14.90
N ALA A 24 -8.94 18.48 -14.69
CA ALA A 24 -8.58 17.14 -14.26
C ALA A 24 -7.75 17.19 -12.98
N CYS A 25 -7.93 16.21 -12.09
CA CYS A 25 -7.10 16.06 -10.90
C CYS A 25 -6.89 14.60 -10.52
N ASN A 26 -5.90 14.38 -9.66
CA ASN A 26 -5.68 13.11 -8.99
C ASN A 26 -6.52 13.05 -7.71
N TRP A 27 -7.27 11.96 -7.55
CA TRP A 27 -7.95 11.62 -6.30
C TRP A 27 -7.21 10.44 -5.67
N GLY A 28 -6.35 10.76 -4.70
CA GLY A 28 -5.68 9.82 -3.82
C GLY A 28 -6.56 9.32 -2.69
N THR A 29 -6.27 8.13 -2.21
CA THR A 29 -7.08 7.31 -1.28
C THR A 29 -6.29 6.85 -0.05
N ARG A 30 -5.01 7.22 0.07
CA ARG A 30 -4.12 6.86 1.18
C ARG A 30 -4.36 7.78 2.38
N SER A 31 -5.53 7.65 3.00
CA SER A 31 -5.83 8.35 4.25
C SER A 31 -6.30 7.39 5.34
N THR A 32 -5.96 7.68 6.60
CA THR A 32 -6.46 6.93 7.77
C THR A 32 -7.96 7.18 7.99
N HIS A 33 -8.43 8.39 7.67
CA HIS A 33 -9.82 8.83 7.81
C HIS A 33 -10.34 9.45 6.50
N PRO A 34 -10.53 8.64 5.45
CA PRO A 34 -10.84 9.14 4.12
C PRO A 34 -12.21 9.81 4.05
N LEU A 35 -12.30 10.91 3.30
CA LEU A 35 -13.58 11.55 2.98
C LEU A 35 -14.55 10.55 2.32
N PRO A 36 -15.84 10.50 2.73
CA PRO A 36 -16.84 9.67 2.08
C PRO A 36 -16.88 9.91 0.55
N PRO A 37 -16.76 8.87 -0.30
CA PRO A 37 -16.60 9.03 -1.75
C PRO A 37 -17.66 9.91 -2.44
N LYS A 38 -18.91 9.93 -1.93
CA LYS A 38 -19.97 10.80 -2.44
C LYS A 38 -19.71 12.29 -2.16
N ILE A 39 -19.05 12.63 -1.05
CA ILE A 39 -18.63 14.00 -0.75
C ILE A 39 -17.50 14.40 -1.70
N VAL A 40 -16.53 13.52 -1.99
CA VAL A 40 -15.45 13.83 -2.95
C VAL A 40 -15.98 14.00 -4.36
N VAL A 41 -16.93 13.16 -4.82
CA VAL A 41 -17.60 13.37 -6.13
C VAL A 41 -18.38 14.68 -6.17
N LYS A 42 -18.96 15.12 -5.04
CA LYS A 42 -19.56 16.46 -4.95
C LYS A 42 -18.49 17.56 -5.01
N LEU A 43 -17.36 17.40 -4.30
CA LEU A 43 -16.24 18.34 -4.30
C LEU A 43 -15.67 18.55 -5.71
N LEU A 44 -15.47 17.46 -6.46
CA LEU A 44 -15.07 17.50 -7.87
C LEU A 44 -16.04 18.35 -8.70
N LYS A 45 -17.35 18.08 -8.60
CA LYS A 45 -18.39 18.80 -9.35
C LYS A 45 -18.53 20.27 -8.98
N ASP A 46 -18.55 20.59 -7.68
CA ASP A 46 -18.65 21.96 -7.17
C ASP A 46 -17.48 22.83 -7.67
N ASN A 47 -16.32 22.23 -7.93
CA ASN A 47 -15.11 22.87 -8.43
C ASN A 47 -14.86 22.71 -9.94
N GLY A 48 -15.80 22.13 -10.69
CA GLY A 48 -15.71 22.03 -12.15
C GLY A 48 -14.75 20.95 -12.71
N PHE A 49 -14.28 20.02 -11.87
CA PHE A 49 -13.48 18.88 -12.35
C PHE A 49 -14.35 17.89 -13.13
N SER A 50 -14.02 17.71 -14.40
CA SER A 50 -14.71 16.78 -15.32
C SER A 50 -13.92 15.50 -15.59
N LYS A 51 -12.68 15.40 -15.11
CA LYS A 51 -11.81 14.23 -15.25
C LYS A 51 -11.14 13.92 -13.91
N VAL A 52 -10.93 12.65 -13.60
CA VAL A 52 -10.23 12.21 -12.38
C VAL A 52 -9.34 11.00 -12.65
N LYS A 53 -8.13 11.01 -12.09
CA LYS A 53 -7.24 9.84 -12.02
C LYS A 53 -7.34 9.23 -10.62
N LEU A 54 -7.56 7.92 -10.57
CA LEU A 54 -7.47 7.09 -9.37
C LEU A 54 -6.22 6.21 -9.48
N PHE A 55 -5.44 6.08 -8.41
CA PHE A 55 -4.23 5.23 -8.41
C PHE A 55 -4.53 3.73 -8.37
N GLU A 56 -5.73 3.36 -7.91
CA GLU A 56 -6.27 2.02 -8.04
C GLU A 56 -7.75 2.03 -8.42
N ALA A 57 -8.25 0.87 -8.84
CA ALA A 57 -9.69 0.61 -8.92
C ALA A 57 -10.33 0.48 -7.52
N ASP A 58 -10.43 1.59 -6.77
CA ASP A 58 -11.18 1.62 -5.52
C ASP A 58 -12.69 1.51 -5.78
N ALA A 59 -13.34 0.61 -5.05
CA ALA A 59 -14.76 0.34 -5.23
C ALA A 59 -15.65 1.47 -4.71
N GLY A 60 -15.25 2.16 -3.64
CA GLY A 60 -16.04 3.26 -3.06
C GLY A 60 -16.09 4.46 -4.02
N ALA A 61 -14.92 4.86 -4.53
CA ALA A 61 -14.75 5.90 -5.53
C ALA A 61 -15.47 5.55 -6.85
N LEU A 62 -15.23 4.35 -7.41
CA LEU A 62 -15.88 3.94 -8.67
C LEU A 62 -17.41 3.85 -8.53
N GLN A 63 -17.94 3.37 -7.41
CA GLN A 63 -19.40 3.39 -7.18
C GLN A 63 -19.96 4.81 -7.09
N ALA A 64 -19.26 5.73 -6.42
CA ALA A 64 -19.68 7.13 -6.30
C ALA A 64 -19.57 7.92 -7.63
N LEU A 65 -18.59 7.58 -8.47
CA LEU A 65 -18.40 8.15 -9.81
C LEU A 65 -19.44 7.64 -10.83
N GLY A 66 -20.22 6.61 -10.50
CA GLY A 66 -21.28 6.07 -11.36
C GLY A 66 -22.35 7.11 -11.72
N ARG A 67 -22.58 7.31 -13.01
CA ARG A 67 -23.45 8.36 -13.58
C ARG A 67 -23.11 9.78 -13.12
N SER A 68 -21.87 10.02 -12.69
CA SER A 68 -21.42 11.36 -12.29
C SER A 68 -21.23 12.30 -13.48
N GLY A 69 -20.86 11.78 -14.66
CA GLY A 69 -20.39 12.57 -15.81
C GLY A 69 -18.91 12.95 -15.75
N ILE A 70 -18.19 12.51 -14.72
CA ILE A 70 -16.73 12.69 -14.60
C ILE A 70 -16.05 11.52 -15.30
N GLN A 71 -15.11 11.82 -16.21
CA GLN A 71 -14.28 10.83 -16.89
C GLN A 71 -13.22 10.26 -15.95
N VAL A 72 -12.99 8.94 -16.01
CA VAL A 72 -12.09 8.27 -15.07
C VAL A 72 -10.89 7.64 -15.80
N MET A 73 -9.69 7.94 -15.31
CA MET A 73 -8.48 7.15 -15.51
C MET A 73 -8.31 6.24 -14.29
N VAL A 74 -8.33 4.91 -14.50
CA VAL A 74 -8.21 3.92 -13.41
C VAL A 74 -6.82 3.31 -13.41
N GLY A 75 -6.11 3.44 -12.29
CA GLY A 75 -4.78 2.89 -12.09
C GLY A 75 -4.75 1.39 -11.79
N ILE A 76 -3.66 0.77 -12.24
CA ILE A 76 -3.17 -0.55 -11.86
C ILE A 76 -1.88 -0.31 -11.06
N PRO A 77 -1.88 -0.55 -9.74
CA PRO A 77 -0.68 -0.56 -8.92
C PRO A 77 0.44 -1.48 -9.44
N ASN A 78 1.70 -1.11 -9.19
CA ASN A 78 2.88 -1.77 -9.75
C ASN A 78 3.03 -3.24 -9.32
N ASP A 79 2.57 -3.60 -8.13
CA ASP A 79 2.54 -4.98 -7.60
C ASP A 79 1.71 -5.94 -8.47
N LEU A 80 0.72 -5.41 -9.22
CA LEU A 80 -0.09 -6.20 -10.14
C LEU A 80 0.53 -6.40 -11.52
N LEU A 81 1.64 -5.73 -11.86
CA LEU A 81 2.26 -5.85 -13.19
C LEU A 81 2.73 -7.28 -13.46
N ALA A 82 3.34 -7.96 -12.49
CA ALA A 82 3.81 -9.35 -12.65
C ALA A 82 2.67 -10.36 -12.93
N PRO A 83 1.58 -10.45 -12.12
CA PRO A 83 0.48 -11.38 -12.41
C PRO A 83 -0.34 -10.98 -13.66
N LEU A 84 -0.37 -9.71 -14.05
CA LEU A 84 -1.02 -9.27 -15.29
C LEU A 84 -0.17 -9.56 -16.53
N ALA A 85 1.15 -9.51 -16.41
CA ALA A 85 2.09 -9.88 -17.46
C ALA A 85 2.06 -11.39 -17.77
N SER A 86 1.95 -12.23 -16.73
CA SER A 86 2.06 -13.69 -16.87
C SER A 86 0.83 -14.37 -17.48
N SER A 87 -0.34 -13.72 -17.50
CA SER A 87 -1.57 -14.34 -18.02
C SER A 87 -2.61 -13.32 -18.51
N VAL A 88 -3.01 -13.45 -19.77
CA VAL A 88 -4.14 -12.71 -20.34
C VAL A 88 -5.44 -13.00 -19.57
N THR A 89 -5.64 -14.21 -19.04
CA THR A 89 -6.82 -14.58 -18.25
C THR A 89 -6.90 -13.78 -16.93
N VAL A 90 -5.76 -13.45 -16.32
CA VAL A 90 -5.71 -12.59 -15.13
C VAL A 90 -6.07 -11.15 -15.51
N ALA A 91 -5.58 -10.65 -16.65
CA ALA A 91 -5.96 -9.34 -17.18
C ALA A 91 -7.44 -9.26 -17.56
N GLU A 92 -8.02 -10.29 -18.17
CA GLU A 92 -9.45 -10.41 -18.45
C GLU A 92 -10.29 -10.37 -17.17
N LYS A 93 -9.89 -11.12 -16.13
CA LYS A 93 -10.54 -11.09 -14.82
C LYS A 93 -10.46 -9.69 -14.21
N TRP A 94 -9.30 -9.04 -14.27
CA TRP A 94 -9.11 -7.68 -13.75
C TRP A 94 -10.00 -6.67 -14.49
N VAL A 95 -9.99 -6.66 -15.83
CA VAL A 95 -10.83 -5.78 -16.66
C VAL A 95 -12.32 -6.04 -16.42
N SER A 96 -12.71 -7.31 -16.28
CA SER A 96 -14.10 -7.68 -15.97
C SER A 96 -14.55 -7.11 -14.62
N GLN A 97 -13.72 -7.27 -13.58
CA GLN A 97 -14.05 -6.86 -12.21
C GLN A 97 -13.94 -5.35 -11.98
N ASN A 98 -12.98 -4.67 -12.62
CA ASN A 98 -12.59 -3.30 -12.29
C ASN A 98 -12.93 -2.25 -13.38
N VAL A 99 -13.33 -2.69 -14.58
CA VAL A 99 -13.68 -1.78 -15.68
C VAL A 99 -15.07 -2.08 -16.24
N SER A 100 -15.29 -3.26 -16.83
CA SER A 100 -16.55 -3.54 -17.53
C SER A 100 -17.76 -3.61 -16.60
N SER A 101 -17.57 -4.13 -15.38
CA SER A 101 -18.57 -4.12 -14.30
C SER A 101 -19.07 -2.71 -13.98
N TYR A 102 -18.15 -1.75 -13.80
CA TYR A 102 -18.46 -0.38 -13.39
C TYR A 102 -19.03 0.46 -14.54
N ILE A 103 -18.55 0.27 -15.78
CA ILE A 103 -19.17 0.88 -16.95
C ILE A 103 -20.63 0.39 -17.09
N SER A 104 -20.85 -0.93 -17.09
CA SER A 104 -22.17 -1.53 -17.37
C SER A 104 -23.19 -1.41 -16.23
N LYS A 105 -22.80 -1.66 -14.98
CA LYS A 105 -23.73 -1.69 -13.83
C LYS A 105 -23.89 -0.32 -13.16
N ASN A 106 -22.81 0.44 -13.07
CA ASN A 106 -22.76 1.71 -12.34
C ASN A 106 -22.82 2.93 -13.26
N GLY A 107 -22.53 2.80 -14.56
CA GLY A 107 -22.48 3.91 -15.50
C GLY A 107 -21.29 4.84 -15.24
N VAL A 108 -20.13 4.29 -14.86
CA VAL A 108 -18.89 5.06 -14.68
C VAL A 108 -18.29 5.35 -16.07
N ASP A 109 -17.91 6.61 -16.33
CA ASP A 109 -17.31 7.00 -17.61
C ASP A 109 -15.79 6.75 -17.63
N ILE A 110 -15.38 5.48 -17.58
CA ILE A 110 -13.96 5.10 -17.66
C ILE A 110 -13.46 5.34 -19.09
N ARG A 111 -12.33 6.06 -19.22
CA ARG A 111 -11.67 6.38 -20.49
C ARG A 111 -10.27 5.81 -20.61
N TYR A 112 -9.57 5.68 -19.49
CA TYR A 112 -8.19 5.21 -19.48
C TYR A 112 -7.96 4.14 -18.41
N VAL A 113 -7.09 3.18 -18.73
CA VAL A 113 -6.45 2.30 -17.74
C VAL A 113 -4.96 2.63 -17.71
N ALA A 114 -4.49 3.13 -16.58
CA ALA A 114 -3.08 3.42 -16.32
C ALA A 114 -2.40 2.15 -15.81
N VAL A 115 -1.54 1.53 -16.63
CA VAL A 115 -0.91 0.25 -16.32
C VAL A 115 0.43 0.50 -15.62
N GLY A 116 0.42 0.43 -14.29
CA GLY A 116 1.53 0.89 -13.43
C GLY A 116 1.42 2.36 -13.07
N ASN A 117 2.32 2.82 -12.20
CA ASN A 117 2.61 4.23 -11.95
C ASN A 117 4.12 4.40 -11.76
N GLU A 118 4.76 5.11 -12.68
CA GLU A 118 6.21 5.34 -12.74
C GLU A 118 7.06 4.05 -12.63
N PRO A 119 6.73 2.96 -13.35
CA PRO A 119 7.37 1.65 -13.15
C PRO A 119 8.87 1.60 -13.53
N PHE A 120 9.39 2.68 -14.12
CA PHE A 120 10.76 2.77 -14.63
C PHE A 120 11.69 3.68 -13.82
N LEU A 121 11.23 4.19 -12.66
CA LEU A 121 12.10 4.90 -11.72
C LEU A 121 13.32 4.05 -11.37
N THR A 122 14.52 4.62 -11.41
CA THR A 122 15.77 3.88 -11.11
C THR A 122 15.81 3.30 -9.71
N ALA A 123 15.09 3.88 -8.74
CA ALA A 123 14.98 3.33 -7.39
C ALA A 123 14.20 1.99 -7.34
N TYR A 124 13.40 1.64 -8.35
CA TYR A 124 12.80 0.30 -8.46
C TYR A 124 13.83 -0.77 -8.90
N LYS A 125 15.09 -0.40 -9.20
CA LYS A 125 16.18 -1.33 -9.55
C LYS A 125 15.75 -2.36 -10.59
N ASP A 126 15.20 -1.85 -11.69
CA ASP A 126 14.73 -2.61 -12.86
C ASP A 126 13.58 -3.62 -12.63
N THR A 127 12.98 -3.65 -11.43
CA THR A 127 11.96 -4.64 -11.01
C THR A 127 10.80 -4.81 -12.01
N PHE A 128 10.36 -3.73 -12.67
CA PHE A 128 9.21 -3.74 -13.57
C PHE A 128 9.53 -3.68 -15.07
N LEU A 129 10.82 -3.70 -15.48
CA LEU A 129 11.19 -3.61 -16.90
C LEU A 129 10.59 -4.74 -17.73
N GLN A 130 10.61 -5.96 -17.20
CA GLN A 130 10.15 -7.17 -17.91
C GLN A 130 8.63 -7.40 -17.84
N THR A 131 7.94 -6.74 -16.90
CA THR A 131 6.51 -6.98 -16.63
C THR A 131 5.59 -5.90 -17.21
N THR A 132 6.08 -4.66 -17.33
CA THR A 132 5.22 -3.52 -17.70
C THR A 132 4.63 -3.64 -19.11
N LEU A 133 5.44 -3.92 -20.14
CA LEU A 133 4.95 -4.03 -21.52
C LEU A 133 4.01 -5.24 -21.72
N PRO A 134 4.32 -6.47 -21.23
CA PRO A 134 3.38 -7.58 -21.32
C PRO A 134 2.06 -7.34 -20.56
N ALA A 135 2.10 -6.69 -19.39
CA ALA A 135 0.88 -6.31 -18.67
C ALA A 135 0.03 -5.30 -19.47
N LEU A 136 0.67 -4.30 -20.10
CA LEU A 136 0.01 -3.34 -20.99
C LEU A 136 -0.69 -4.03 -22.17
N GLN A 137 0.00 -4.99 -22.80
CA GLN A 137 -0.52 -5.80 -23.90
C GLN A 137 -1.71 -6.65 -23.48
N ASN A 138 -1.61 -7.36 -22.35
CA ASN A 138 -2.68 -8.22 -21.84
C ASN A 138 -3.93 -7.41 -21.42
N ILE A 139 -3.77 -6.25 -20.79
CA ILE A 139 -4.89 -5.36 -20.45
C ILE A 139 -5.57 -4.82 -21.71
N GLN A 140 -4.81 -4.40 -22.73
CA GLN A 140 -5.39 -3.95 -24.00
C GLN A 140 -6.15 -5.08 -24.71
N ALA A 141 -5.62 -6.30 -24.73
CA ALA A 141 -6.32 -7.47 -25.27
C ALA A 141 -7.62 -7.79 -24.51
N ALA A 142 -7.58 -7.72 -23.17
CA ALA A 142 -8.74 -7.90 -22.32
C ALA A 142 -9.82 -6.81 -22.54
N LEU A 143 -9.44 -5.55 -22.73
CA LEU A 143 -10.36 -4.46 -23.09
C LEU A 143 -11.00 -4.68 -24.47
N ILE A 144 -10.24 -5.17 -25.46
CA ILE A 144 -10.79 -5.53 -26.77
C ILE A 144 -11.80 -6.69 -26.63
N LYS A 145 -11.46 -7.75 -25.90
CA LYS A 145 -12.35 -8.91 -25.66
C LYS A 145 -13.63 -8.52 -24.93
N ALA A 146 -13.56 -7.56 -24.01
CA ALA A 146 -14.72 -7.00 -23.32
C ALA A 146 -15.58 -6.04 -24.18
N GLY A 147 -15.22 -5.81 -25.46
CA GLY A 147 -15.90 -4.86 -26.35
C GLY A 147 -15.57 -3.39 -26.09
N LEU A 148 -14.62 -3.11 -25.19
CA LEU A 148 -14.31 -1.76 -24.69
C LEU A 148 -13.16 -1.05 -25.41
N GLY A 149 -12.37 -1.73 -26.26
CA GLY A 149 -11.14 -1.18 -26.87
C GLY A 149 -11.30 0.08 -27.75
N ARG A 150 -12.54 0.50 -28.05
CA ARG A 150 -12.86 1.81 -28.66
C ARG A 150 -13.13 2.92 -27.64
N GLN A 151 -13.69 2.59 -26.46
CA GLN A 151 -14.04 3.53 -25.40
C GLN A 151 -12.90 3.75 -24.41
N VAL A 152 -12.22 2.67 -24.02
CA VAL A 152 -11.19 2.65 -22.99
C VAL A 152 -9.84 2.40 -23.64
N LYS A 153 -8.86 3.26 -23.35
CA LYS A 153 -7.49 3.15 -23.86
C LYS A 153 -6.51 2.85 -22.73
N VAL A 154 -5.48 2.06 -23.03
CA VAL A 154 -4.37 1.89 -22.09
C VAL A 154 -3.37 3.03 -22.19
N THR A 155 -2.69 3.30 -21.08
CA THR A 155 -1.56 4.21 -20.97
C THR A 155 -0.61 3.70 -19.88
N ILE A 156 0.59 4.25 -19.80
CA ILE A 156 1.50 4.08 -18.66
C ILE A 156 1.85 5.48 -18.18
N PRO A 157 1.50 5.87 -16.94
CA PRO A 157 2.11 7.01 -16.25
C PRO A 157 3.58 6.69 -16.01
N ILE A 158 4.46 7.43 -16.65
CA ILE A 158 5.92 7.37 -16.44
C ILE A 158 6.41 8.68 -15.83
N ASN A 159 7.52 8.65 -15.10
CA ASN A 159 8.18 9.85 -14.60
C ASN A 159 8.99 10.52 -15.73
N ALA A 160 9.34 11.80 -15.57
CA ALA A 160 10.28 12.49 -16.44
C ALA A 160 11.69 11.87 -16.48
N ASP A 161 12.08 11.05 -15.49
CA ASP A 161 13.39 10.39 -15.43
C ASP A 161 13.66 9.37 -16.58
N VAL A 162 12.64 9.01 -17.36
CA VAL A 162 12.73 8.10 -18.52
C VAL A 162 13.34 8.74 -19.78
N TYR A 163 13.60 10.05 -19.77
CA TYR A 163 14.31 10.75 -20.84
C TYR A 163 15.45 11.61 -20.30
N GLN A 164 16.42 11.84 -21.18
CA GLN A 164 17.62 12.62 -20.93
C GLN A 164 17.85 13.58 -22.11
N THR A 165 18.79 14.51 -21.94
CA THR A 165 19.28 15.35 -23.04
C THR A 165 20.79 15.44 -22.99
N ASP A 166 21.45 15.11 -24.10
CA ASP A 166 22.91 15.16 -24.21
C ASP A 166 23.45 16.60 -24.31
N SER A 167 22.57 17.58 -24.55
CA SER A 167 22.91 19.01 -24.69
C SER A 167 22.54 19.87 -23.48
N GLY A 168 21.83 19.32 -22.50
CA GLY A 168 21.20 20.09 -21.42
C GLY A 168 19.96 20.88 -21.85
N LEU A 169 19.58 20.85 -23.13
CA LEU A 169 18.45 21.59 -23.69
C LEU A 169 17.30 20.65 -24.11
N PRO A 170 16.02 21.09 -24.06
CA PRO A 170 14.88 20.24 -24.41
C PRO A 170 14.92 19.63 -25.81
N SER A 171 15.42 20.34 -26.82
CA SER A 171 15.60 19.85 -28.19
C SER A 171 16.51 18.62 -28.31
N GLY A 172 17.40 18.39 -27.33
CA GLY A 172 18.28 17.23 -27.25
C GLY A 172 17.60 15.95 -26.73
N GLY A 173 16.32 16.02 -26.32
CA GLY A 173 15.57 14.95 -25.69
C GLY A 173 15.65 13.59 -26.41
N ASP A 174 15.97 12.54 -25.66
CA ASP A 174 15.89 11.14 -26.07
C ASP A 174 15.50 10.27 -24.88
N PHE A 175 15.03 9.05 -25.12
CA PHE A 175 14.85 8.07 -24.04
C PHE A 175 16.22 7.65 -23.50
N ARG A 176 16.33 7.50 -22.17
CA ARG A 176 17.52 7.01 -21.49
C ARG A 176 18.02 5.69 -22.11
N SER A 177 19.33 5.54 -22.24
CA SER A 177 19.93 4.49 -23.10
C SER A 177 19.71 3.06 -22.61
N ASP A 178 19.60 2.88 -21.30
CA ASP A 178 19.33 1.64 -20.55
C ASP A 178 17.96 1.01 -20.88
N ILE A 179 16.90 1.82 -21.03
CA ILE A 179 15.55 1.33 -21.37
C ILE A 179 15.02 1.78 -22.73
N ARG A 180 15.84 2.45 -23.56
CA ARG A 180 15.41 3.00 -24.86
C ARG A 180 14.65 1.99 -25.72
N THR A 181 15.14 0.76 -25.83
CA THR A 181 14.49 -0.32 -26.61
C THR A 181 13.08 -0.64 -26.08
N LEU A 182 12.94 -0.75 -24.75
CA LEU A 182 11.63 -0.97 -24.10
C LEU A 182 10.69 0.21 -24.33
N MET A 183 11.19 1.44 -24.17
CA MET A 183 10.42 2.66 -24.40
C MET A 183 9.92 2.77 -25.84
N MET A 184 10.76 2.48 -26.84
CA MET A 184 10.34 2.43 -28.24
C MET A 184 9.26 1.36 -28.48
N SER A 185 9.38 0.18 -27.87
CA SER A 185 8.36 -0.87 -27.96
C SER A 185 7.03 -0.46 -27.34
N ILE A 186 7.06 0.24 -26.20
CA ILE A 186 5.86 0.80 -25.54
C ILE A 186 5.22 1.90 -26.39
N MET A 187 6.01 2.88 -26.86
CA MET A 187 5.48 3.98 -27.69
C MET A 187 4.89 3.46 -28.99
N LYS A 188 5.51 2.45 -29.62
CA LYS A 188 4.94 1.75 -30.77
C LYS A 188 3.62 1.07 -30.40
N PHE A 189 3.56 0.32 -29.31
CA PHE A 189 2.33 -0.36 -28.90
C PHE A 189 1.19 0.62 -28.61
N LEU A 190 1.45 1.73 -27.92
CA LEU A 190 0.48 2.80 -27.66
C LEU A 190 0.00 3.43 -28.98
N SER A 191 0.93 3.77 -29.89
CA SER A 191 0.62 4.34 -31.21
C SER A 191 -0.27 3.40 -32.05
N ASP A 192 0.10 2.12 -32.14
CA ASP A 192 -0.62 1.11 -32.92
C ASP A 192 -2.06 0.84 -32.41
N ASN A 193 -2.36 1.14 -31.13
CA ASN A 193 -3.66 0.91 -30.50
C ASN A 193 -4.52 2.19 -30.33
N ASN A 194 -4.08 3.33 -30.87
CA ASN A 194 -4.64 4.66 -30.60
C ASN A 194 -4.71 4.97 -29.09
N GLY A 195 -3.67 4.57 -28.35
CA GLY A 195 -3.45 4.91 -26.95
C GLY A 195 -2.84 6.31 -26.78
N VAL A 196 -2.46 6.62 -25.54
CA VAL A 196 -1.85 7.90 -25.16
C VAL A 196 -0.67 7.64 -24.24
N LEU A 197 0.33 8.52 -24.27
CA LEU A 197 1.37 8.58 -23.23
C LEU A 197 0.85 9.38 -22.04
N THR A 198 1.17 8.96 -20.82
CA THR A 198 0.96 9.75 -19.61
C THR A 198 2.31 10.04 -18.97
N ILE A 199 2.65 11.32 -18.80
CA ILE A 199 3.91 11.77 -18.21
C ILE A 199 3.63 12.49 -16.89
N ASN A 200 4.37 12.16 -15.85
CA ASN A 200 4.30 12.82 -14.56
C ASN A 200 5.48 13.80 -14.45
N ILE A 201 5.19 15.07 -14.16
CA ILE A 201 6.19 16.15 -14.17
C ILE A 201 6.08 16.96 -12.88
N TYR A 202 7.19 17.03 -12.14
CA TYR A 202 7.24 17.60 -10.80
C TYR A 202 8.29 18.71 -10.66
N PRO A 203 7.96 19.97 -11.02
CA PRO A 203 8.87 21.12 -10.87
C PRO A 203 9.41 21.33 -9.45
N PHE A 204 8.63 20.98 -8.43
CA PHE A 204 9.05 21.02 -7.03
C PHE A 204 10.32 20.16 -6.78
N LEU A 205 10.38 18.95 -7.34
CA LEU A 205 11.48 18.01 -7.09
C LEU A 205 12.80 18.46 -7.73
N SER A 206 12.77 19.39 -8.68
CA SER A 206 13.99 20.03 -9.21
C SER A 206 14.75 20.82 -8.15
N LEU A 207 14.06 21.38 -7.14
CA LEU A 207 14.68 22.08 -6.00
C LEU A 207 15.43 21.14 -5.05
N GLN A 208 15.07 19.86 -5.03
CA GLN A 208 15.71 18.83 -4.22
C GLN A 208 16.84 18.14 -4.98
N ALA A 209 16.72 18.02 -6.30
CA ALA A 209 17.74 17.43 -7.16
C ALA A 209 18.95 18.37 -7.42
N ASP A 210 18.73 19.69 -7.44
CA ASP A 210 19.76 20.69 -7.70
C ASP A 210 19.59 21.92 -6.78
N PRO A 211 20.48 22.13 -5.78
CA PRO A 211 20.44 23.30 -4.90
C PRO A 211 20.62 24.65 -5.60
N ASP A 212 21.24 24.67 -6.78
CA ASP A 212 21.42 25.86 -7.60
C ASP A 212 20.26 26.08 -8.59
N PHE A 213 19.23 25.22 -8.56
CA PHE A 213 18.06 25.34 -9.43
C PHE A 213 17.37 26.70 -9.22
N PRO A 214 17.15 27.50 -10.29
CA PRO A 214 16.54 28.82 -10.16
C PRO A 214 15.06 28.69 -9.78
N LYS A 215 14.74 28.77 -8.48
CA LYS A 215 13.37 28.57 -7.94
C LYS A 215 12.26 29.31 -8.70
N GLU A 216 12.52 30.52 -9.15
CA GLU A 216 11.58 31.31 -9.98
C GLU A 216 11.18 30.60 -11.29
N TYR A 217 12.05 29.76 -11.86
CA TYR A 217 11.83 28.98 -13.09
C TYR A 217 10.86 27.82 -12.89
N ALA A 218 10.53 27.47 -11.64
CA ALA A 218 9.47 26.51 -11.36
C ALA A 218 8.06 27.12 -11.52
N PHE A 219 7.94 28.45 -11.60
CA PHE A 219 6.67 29.18 -11.63
C PHE A 219 6.39 29.85 -12.98
N PHE A 220 5.15 30.33 -13.14
CA PHE A 220 4.58 30.77 -14.43
C PHE A 220 4.54 32.30 -14.63
N ASN A 221 5.25 33.07 -13.80
CA ASN A 221 5.24 34.55 -13.83
C ASN A 221 6.36 35.17 -14.69
N ASN A 222 7.15 34.37 -15.40
CA ASN A 222 8.19 34.81 -16.34
C ASN A 222 9.28 35.73 -15.71
N THR A 223 9.52 35.61 -14.41
CA THR A 223 10.58 36.36 -13.68
C THR A 223 11.95 35.70 -13.77
N ALA A 224 12.01 34.39 -14.03
CA ALA A 224 13.25 33.66 -14.21
C ALA A 224 13.92 34.00 -15.55
N LYS A 225 15.27 33.90 -15.58
CA LYS A 225 16.01 33.90 -16.84
C LYS A 225 15.56 32.66 -17.64
N PRO A 226 15.07 32.81 -18.88
CA PRO A 226 14.60 31.68 -19.66
C PRO A 226 15.75 30.79 -20.14
N VAL A 227 15.44 29.51 -20.35
CA VAL A 227 16.31 28.59 -21.09
C VAL A 227 16.06 28.80 -22.58
N VAL A 228 17.09 29.21 -23.31
CA VAL A 228 17.03 29.46 -24.77
C VAL A 228 17.56 28.25 -25.51
N ASP A 229 16.73 27.69 -26.38
CA ASP A 229 16.95 26.44 -27.10
C ASP A 229 16.71 26.68 -28.61
N GLY A 230 17.76 27.12 -29.30
CA GLY A 230 17.66 27.61 -30.67
C GLY A 230 16.78 28.85 -30.77
N SER A 231 15.65 28.73 -31.47
CA SER A 231 14.62 29.78 -31.58
C SER A 231 13.54 29.71 -30.51
N ILE A 232 13.53 28.67 -29.67
CA ILE A 232 12.54 28.48 -28.60
C ILE A 232 13.09 29.06 -27.29
N SER A 233 12.22 29.71 -26.52
CA SER A 233 12.54 30.26 -25.21
C SER A 233 11.56 29.70 -24.18
N TYR A 234 12.07 28.95 -23.21
CA TYR A 234 11.29 28.37 -22.12
C TYR A 234 11.40 29.28 -20.90
N THR A 235 10.27 29.78 -20.41
CA THR A 235 10.22 30.66 -19.22
C THR A 235 9.95 29.91 -17.91
N ASN A 236 9.61 28.63 -17.99
CA ASN A 236 9.35 27.75 -16.85
C ASN A 236 9.76 26.30 -17.16
N VAL A 237 10.09 25.54 -16.12
CA VAL A 237 10.60 24.16 -16.24
C VAL A 237 9.52 23.16 -16.68
N LEU A 238 8.23 23.41 -16.43
CA LEU A 238 7.15 22.52 -16.88
C LEU A 238 7.09 22.46 -18.41
N ASP A 239 7.11 23.61 -19.08
CA ASP A 239 7.16 23.69 -20.54
C ASP A 239 8.43 23.03 -21.11
N ALA A 240 9.59 23.33 -20.52
CA ALA A 240 10.87 22.76 -20.95
C ALA A 240 10.89 21.23 -20.81
N ASN A 241 10.44 20.70 -19.66
CA ASN A 241 10.45 19.27 -19.38
C ASN A 241 9.44 18.51 -20.27
N PHE A 242 8.24 19.07 -20.48
CA PHE A 242 7.27 18.49 -21.40
C PHE A 242 7.80 18.49 -22.84
N ASP A 243 8.44 19.56 -23.30
CA ASP A 243 8.98 19.62 -24.66
C ASP A 243 10.25 18.76 -24.85
N THR A 244 10.98 18.42 -23.78
CA THR A 244 11.98 17.32 -23.81
C THR A 244 11.31 15.97 -24.11
N CYS A 245 10.15 15.69 -23.50
CA CYS A 245 9.36 14.50 -23.81
C CYS A 245 8.88 14.50 -25.27
N ILE A 246 8.40 15.65 -25.78
CA ILE A 246 7.99 15.78 -27.19
C ILE A 246 9.19 15.58 -28.13
N ALA A 247 10.36 16.13 -27.82
CA ALA A 247 11.58 15.92 -28.61
C ALA A 247 11.99 14.44 -28.64
N ALA A 248 11.97 13.75 -27.49
CA ALA A 248 12.25 12.31 -27.42
C ALA A 248 11.27 11.46 -28.24
N LEU A 249 9.98 11.82 -28.25
CA LEU A 249 8.96 11.18 -29.09
C LEU A 249 9.20 11.43 -30.58
N GLU A 250 9.43 12.68 -30.98
CA GLU A 250 9.69 13.05 -32.38
C GLU A 250 10.95 12.35 -32.93
N LYS A 251 12.06 12.39 -32.17
CA LYS A 251 13.36 11.79 -32.52
C LYS A 251 13.27 10.28 -32.74
N ASN A 252 12.34 9.61 -32.06
CA ASN A 252 12.11 8.16 -32.18
C ASN A 252 10.86 7.83 -33.05
N GLY A 253 10.29 8.79 -33.79
CA GLY A 253 9.24 8.54 -34.80
C GLY A 253 7.79 8.58 -34.30
N PHE A 254 7.56 9.00 -33.05
CA PHE A 254 6.25 9.00 -32.37
C PHE A 254 5.63 10.41 -32.25
N SER A 255 5.96 11.34 -33.15
CA SER A 255 5.52 12.75 -33.13
C SER A 255 4.01 12.98 -33.03
N LYS A 256 3.20 12.01 -33.50
CA LYS A 256 1.72 12.07 -33.45
C LYS A 256 1.11 11.50 -32.18
N LEU A 257 1.90 10.90 -31.28
CA LEU A 257 1.38 10.31 -30.04
C LEU A 257 0.79 11.42 -29.14
N PRO A 258 -0.46 11.28 -28.65
CA PRO A 258 -1.00 12.20 -27.66
C PRO A 258 -0.31 12.00 -26.31
N VAL A 259 -0.09 13.10 -25.58
CA VAL A 259 0.54 13.10 -24.26
C VAL A 259 -0.39 13.77 -23.26
N ILE A 260 -0.58 13.14 -22.11
CA ILE A 260 -1.30 13.64 -20.94
C ILE A 260 -0.28 13.93 -19.85
N VAL A 261 -0.38 15.07 -19.16
CA VAL A 261 0.34 15.28 -17.90
C VAL A 261 -0.46 14.62 -16.77
N GLY A 262 -0.01 13.47 -16.30
CA GLY A 262 -0.75 12.59 -15.38
C GLY A 262 -0.71 13.03 -13.92
N GLU A 263 0.38 13.67 -13.52
CA GLU A 263 0.60 14.29 -12.21
C GLU A 263 1.46 15.54 -12.40
N VAL A 264 1.03 16.65 -11.80
CA VAL A 264 1.81 17.89 -11.63
C VAL A 264 1.18 18.74 -10.52
N GLY A 265 2.00 19.34 -9.66
CA GLY A 265 1.51 20.10 -8.51
C GLY A 265 2.64 20.65 -7.65
N TRP A 266 2.33 21.02 -6.41
CA TRP A 266 3.29 21.52 -5.42
C TRP A 266 2.79 21.25 -3.99
N PRO A 267 3.61 20.65 -3.11
CA PRO A 267 3.22 20.32 -1.74
C PRO A 267 3.22 21.54 -0.83
N THR A 268 2.39 21.54 0.22
CA THR A 268 2.18 22.72 1.08
C THR A 268 2.90 22.69 2.42
N ASP A 269 3.52 21.58 2.76
CA ASP A 269 4.12 21.31 4.06
C ASP A 269 5.13 20.14 3.93
N GLY A 270 5.94 19.89 4.95
CA GLY A 270 6.87 18.76 5.01
C GLY A 270 8.25 18.97 4.36
N ASP A 271 8.54 20.17 3.86
CA ASP A 271 9.85 20.60 3.30
C ASP A 271 9.93 22.14 3.34
N PRO A 272 11.09 22.79 3.53
CA PRO A 272 11.22 24.26 3.51
C PRO A 272 10.68 24.96 2.25
N ASN A 273 10.64 24.28 1.10
CA ASN A 273 10.04 24.77 -0.15
C ASN A 273 8.59 24.30 -0.37
N ALA A 274 8.10 23.37 0.46
CA ALA A 274 6.72 22.95 0.50
C ALA A 274 5.93 23.85 1.46
N ASN A 275 5.33 24.92 0.95
CA ASN A 275 4.56 25.87 1.76
C ASN A 275 3.31 26.35 1.00
N ILE A 276 2.32 26.83 1.75
CA ILE A 276 1.03 27.31 1.22
C ILE A 276 1.20 28.45 0.18
N GLN A 277 2.22 29.30 0.30
CA GLN A 277 2.41 30.45 -0.59
C GLN A 277 2.90 30.00 -1.97
N ASP A 278 3.96 29.18 -2.00
CA ASP A 278 4.50 28.60 -3.22
C ASP A 278 3.51 27.63 -3.87
N ALA A 279 2.81 26.80 -3.09
CA ALA A 279 1.80 25.89 -3.62
C ALA A 279 0.63 26.63 -4.28
N ARG A 280 0.13 27.70 -3.65
CA ARG A 280 -0.89 28.58 -4.23
C ARG A 280 -0.38 29.26 -5.50
N ARG A 281 0.86 29.79 -5.49
CA ARG A 281 1.48 30.46 -6.64
C ARG A 281 1.61 29.51 -7.83
N PHE A 282 2.11 28.30 -7.60
CA PHE A 282 2.27 27.27 -8.63
C PHE A 282 0.91 26.83 -9.18
N ASN A 283 0.00 26.38 -8.32
CA ASN A 283 -1.28 25.83 -8.75
C ASN A 283 -2.19 26.89 -9.38
N GLN A 284 -2.14 28.17 -8.97
CA GLN A 284 -2.85 29.25 -9.67
C GLN A 284 -2.28 29.48 -11.08
N GLY A 285 -0.95 29.53 -11.23
CA GLY A 285 -0.34 29.71 -12.55
C GLY A 285 -0.62 28.54 -13.49
N LEU A 286 -0.57 27.30 -12.97
CA LEU A 286 -0.96 26.09 -13.69
C LEU A 286 -2.42 26.14 -14.14
N LEU A 287 -3.33 26.48 -13.22
CA LEU A 287 -4.76 26.60 -13.48
C LEU A 287 -5.07 27.68 -14.52
N ASN A 288 -4.43 28.86 -14.44
CA ASN A 288 -4.57 29.92 -15.43
C ASN A 288 -4.20 29.44 -16.84
N ARG A 289 -3.13 28.64 -16.96
CA ARG A 289 -2.69 28.07 -18.25
C ARG A 289 -3.69 27.03 -18.80
N ILE A 290 -4.21 26.16 -17.93
CA ILE A 290 -5.24 25.17 -18.30
C ILE A 290 -6.50 25.88 -18.79
N LEU A 291 -6.97 26.90 -18.06
CA LEU A 291 -8.16 27.69 -18.42
C LEU A 291 -7.95 28.52 -19.71
N ALA A 292 -6.73 28.98 -19.98
CA ALA A 292 -6.37 29.64 -21.22
C ALA A 292 -6.21 28.69 -22.43
N GLY A 293 -6.22 27.37 -22.21
CA GLY A 293 -5.91 26.39 -23.25
C GLY A 293 -4.47 26.48 -23.76
N GLN A 294 -3.53 26.91 -22.91
CA GLN A 294 -2.15 27.17 -23.28
C GLN A 294 -1.32 25.88 -23.35
N GLY A 295 -0.86 25.53 -24.56
CA GLY A 295 0.18 24.53 -24.76
C GLY A 295 1.59 25.05 -24.49
N THR A 296 2.59 24.27 -24.91
CA THR A 296 4.02 24.57 -24.72
C THR A 296 4.59 25.33 -25.94
N PRO A 297 5.79 25.92 -25.83
CA PRO A 297 6.44 26.60 -26.97
C PRO A 297 6.65 25.73 -28.21
N LYS A 298 6.95 24.42 -28.05
CA LYS A 298 7.08 23.47 -29.17
C LYS A 298 5.74 22.87 -29.58
N ARG A 299 4.82 22.63 -28.64
CA ARG A 299 3.49 22.01 -28.87
C ARG A 299 2.36 22.93 -28.39
N SER A 300 1.96 23.85 -29.26
CA SER A 300 0.92 24.85 -28.98
C SER A 300 -0.45 24.29 -28.59
N ALA A 301 -0.77 23.05 -28.94
CA ALA A 301 -1.96 22.36 -28.49
C ALA A 301 -1.79 21.88 -27.04
N ALA A 302 -2.62 22.41 -26.13
CA ALA A 302 -2.57 22.04 -24.71
C ALA A 302 -2.84 20.54 -24.47
N PRO A 303 -2.04 19.86 -23.62
CA PRO A 303 -2.35 18.52 -23.15
C PRO A 303 -3.48 18.55 -22.12
N ASP A 304 -4.07 17.38 -21.84
CA ASP A 304 -4.82 17.19 -20.59
C ASP A 304 -3.82 17.22 -19.41
N ILE A 305 -4.14 17.96 -18.35
CA ILE A 305 -3.27 18.13 -17.18
C ILE A 305 -4.06 17.77 -15.92
N TYR A 306 -3.60 16.73 -15.21
CA TYR A 306 -4.16 16.23 -13.96
C TYR A 306 -3.39 16.81 -12.76
N ILE A 307 -4.01 17.76 -12.06
CA ILE A 307 -3.42 18.40 -10.88
C ILE A 307 -3.22 17.35 -9.76
N PHE A 308 -2.01 17.24 -9.24
CA PHE A 308 -1.64 16.38 -8.10
C PHE A 308 -1.52 17.23 -6.83
N ALA A 309 -2.41 17.11 -5.83
CA ALA A 309 -3.60 16.26 -5.75
C ALA A 309 -4.82 17.04 -5.26
N LEU A 310 -5.99 16.39 -5.29
CA LEU A 310 -7.22 16.98 -4.77
C LEU A 310 -7.12 17.21 -3.25
N ILE A 311 -6.80 16.16 -2.49
CA ILE A 311 -6.88 16.09 -1.03
C ILE A 311 -5.55 15.51 -0.49
N ASP A 312 -5.13 15.95 0.71
CA ASP A 312 -3.98 15.39 1.44
C ASP A 312 -4.15 13.93 1.87
N GLU A 313 -3.04 13.20 1.97
CA GLU A 313 -3.02 11.75 2.14
C GLU A 313 -2.12 11.33 3.33
N ASP A 314 -2.68 11.38 4.54
CA ASP A 314 -1.96 11.15 5.81
C ASP A 314 -1.41 9.72 5.99
N ALA A 315 -1.86 8.75 5.19
CA ALA A 315 -1.35 7.38 5.15
C ALA A 315 -0.43 7.10 3.93
N LYS A 316 -0.05 8.13 3.15
CA LYS A 316 0.95 7.99 2.07
C LYS A 316 2.35 7.77 2.65
N SER A 317 3.18 7.02 1.93
CA SER A 317 4.57 6.74 2.36
C SER A 317 5.40 8.01 2.34
N VAL A 318 6.19 8.21 3.40
CA VAL A 318 7.09 9.37 3.58
C VAL A 318 8.53 9.09 3.16
N LEU A 319 8.81 7.88 2.65
CA LEU A 319 10.12 7.52 2.11
C LEU A 319 10.68 8.55 1.10
N PRO A 320 9.89 9.14 0.17
CA PRO A 320 10.38 10.19 -0.73
C PRO A 320 10.68 11.52 -0.02
N GLY A 321 10.03 11.74 1.14
CA GLY A 321 10.15 12.91 2.00
C GLY A 321 8.82 13.19 2.72
N ASN A 322 8.89 13.98 3.80
CA ASN A 322 7.72 14.36 4.61
C ASN A 322 6.63 15.10 3.79
N PHE A 323 7.02 15.79 2.72
CA PHE A 323 6.11 16.53 1.83
C PHE A 323 5.08 15.66 1.11
N GLU A 324 5.29 14.34 1.02
CA GLU A 324 4.42 13.42 0.28
C GLU A 324 2.97 13.36 0.76
N ARG A 325 2.70 13.75 2.00
CA ARG A 325 1.34 13.76 2.55
C ARG A 325 0.57 15.04 2.22
N HIS A 326 1.23 16.05 1.65
CA HIS A 326 0.79 17.46 1.65
C HIS A 326 0.53 18.07 0.26
N TRP A 327 0.36 17.24 -0.78
CA TRP A 327 0.11 17.66 -2.16
C TRP A 327 -1.31 18.17 -2.44
N GLY A 328 -2.23 18.08 -1.48
CA GLY A 328 -3.62 18.49 -1.66
C GLY A 328 -3.81 19.98 -1.91
N MET A 329 -4.75 20.33 -2.79
CA MET A 329 -5.39 21.65 -2.82
C MET A 329 -6.34 21.85 -1.61
N PHE A 330 -6.90 20.75 -1.11
CA PHE A 330 -7.72 20.67 0.08
C PHE A 330 -7.01 19.82 1.15
N ASN A 331 -7.27 20.11 2.44
CA ASN A 331 -6.86 19.24 3.55
C ASN A 331 -7.56 17.87 3.45
N TYR A 332 -7.13 16.88 4.24
CA TYR A 332 -7.77 15.55 4.33
C TYR A 332 -9.32 15.60 4.49
N ASP A 333 -9.84 16.62 5.21
CA ASP A 333 -11.27 16.88 5.45
C ASP A 333 -11.98 17.62 4.29
N GLY A 334 -11.28 17.97 3.21
CA GLY A 334 -11.82 18.73 2.09
C GLY A 334 -12.01 20.23 2.37
N SER A 335 -11.50 20.76 3.48
CA SER A 335 -11.40 22.20 3.72
C SER A 335 -10.28 22.83 2.88
N LEU A 336 -10.39 24.12 2.57
CA LEU A 336 -9.41 24.83 1.74
C LEU A 336 -8.07 25.01 2.46
N LYS A 337 -6.96 24.75 1.77
CA LYS A 337 -5.61 25.13 2.22
C LYS A 337 -5.23 26.53 1.73
N TYR A 338 -5.68 26.88 0.53
CA TYR A 338 -5.50 28.20 -0.08
C TYR A 338 -6.59 28.48 -1.12
N PRO A 339 -6.93 29.76 -1.38
CA PRO A 339 -7.86 30.12 -2.43
C PRO A 339 -7.18 30.11 -3.81
N LEU A 340 -7.80 29.44 -4.77
CA LEU A 340 -7.55 29.59 -6.21
C LEU A 340 -8.77 30.23 -6.90
N ASP A 341 -8.51 31.06 -7.92
CA ASP A 341 -9.48 31.50 -8.91
C ASP A 341 -9.63 30.41 -9.98
N MET A 342 -10.83 29.86 -10.08
CA MET A 342 -11.26 28.79 -10.98
C MET A 342 -11.77 29.33 -12.32
N GLY A 343 -11.60 30.62 -12.58
CA GLY A 343 -12.08 31.31 -13.76
C GLY A 343 -13.51 31.82 -13.61
N SER A 344 -13.85 32.83 -14.41
CA SER A 344 -15.17 33.48 -14.41
C SER A 344 -15.62 33.99 -13.03
N GLY A 345 -14.68 34.40 -12.17
CA GLY A 345 -14.96 34.90 -10.82
C GLY A 345 -15.39 33.83 -9.81
N LYS A 346 -15.13 32.55 -10.09
CA LYS A 346 -15.39 31.45 -9.14
C LYS A 346 -14.14 31.15 -8.33
N SER A 347 -14.27 30.97 -7.03
CA SER A 347 -13.21 30.44 -6.18
C SER A 347 -13.42 28.95 -5.89
N LEU A 348 -12.37 28.26 -5.42
CA LEU A 348 -12.52 26.92 -4.87
C LEU A 348 -13.59 26.85 -3.77
N VAL A 349 -14.39 25.79 -3.79
CA VAL A 349 -15.48 25.49 -2.84
C VAL A 349 -15.05 24.30 -1.97
N PRO A 350 -15.03 24.43 -0.63
CA PRO A 350 -14.70 23.33 0.28
C PRO A 350 -15.79 22.24 0.31
N ALA A 351 -15.40 21.07 0.81
CA ALA A 351 -16.32 19.96 1.06
C ALA A 351 -17.44 20.35 2.02
N LYS A 352 -18.61 19.72 1.86
CA LYS A 352 -19.83 19.99 2.64
C LYS A 352 -20.42 18.69 3.16
N GLY A 353 -20.94 18.72 4.38
CA GLY A 353 -21.53 17.55 5.04
C GLY A 353 -20.51 16.58 5.66
N VAL A 354 -19.27 17.03 5.85
CA VAL A 354 -18.23 16.28 6.57
C VAL A 354 -18.60 16.19 8.04
N LYS A 355 -18.52 14.99 8.62
CA LYS A 355 -18.71 14.72 10.04
C LYS A 355 -17.35 14.51 10.68
N TYR A 356 -17.15 15.05 11.86
CA TYR A 356 -15.89 14.99 12.59
C TYR A 356 -16.09 14.22 13.89
N LEU A 357 -15.01 13.64 14.39
CA LEU A 357 -14.95 13.13 15.75
C LEU A 357 -15.21 14.29 16.77
N PRO A 358 -15.52 13.99 18.05
CA PRO A 358 -15.77 15.02 19.06
C PRO A 358 -14.66 16.08 19.15
N ARG A 359 -15.02 17.33 19.51
CA ARG A 359 -14.06 18.43 19.73
C ARG A 359 -13.28 18.23 21.03
N GLN A 360 -12.27 17.38 20.95
CA GLN A 360 -11.31 17.09 22.00
C GLN A 360 -9.98 16.66 21.38
N TRP A 361 -8.89 16.95 22.09
CA TRP A 361 -7.51 16.72 21.66
C TRP A 361 -6.74 16.03 22.79
N CYS A 362 -5.74 15.23 22.43
CA CYS A 362 -4.75 14.75 23.39
C CYS A 362 -3.56 15.70 23.39
N VAL A 363 -3.19 16.22 24.55
CA VAL A 363 -2.06 17.17 24.70
C VAL A 363 -1.12 16.71 25.80
N MET A 364 0.09 17.26 25.84
CA MET A 364 0.99 17.07 26.97
C MET A 364 0.34 17.61 28.24
N SER A 365 0.40 16.85 29.33
CA SER A 365 -0.16 17.27 30.62
C SER A 365 0.53 18.55 31.13
N PRO A 366 -0.22 19.53 31.69
CA PRO A 366 0.39 20.71 32.32
C PRO A 366 1.46 20.36 33.37
N ASP A 367 1.21 19.27 34.12
CA ASP A 367 2.05 18.76 35.19
C ASP A 367 3.24 17.91 34.69
N ALA A 368 3.27 17.54 33.41
CA ALA A 368 4.36 16.77 32.83
C ALA A 368 5.61 17.63 32.56
N SER A 369 6.77 17.02 32.80
CA SER A 369 8.08 17.62 32.51
C SER A 369 8.53 17.33 31.08
N THR A 370 9.11 18.32 30.40
CA THR A 370 9.80 18.13 29.11
C THR A 370 11.12 17.36 29.24
N SER A 371 11.54 17.04 30.46
CA SER A 371 12.72 16.24 30.78
C SER A 371 12.37 14.85 31.32
N ASP A 372 11.12 14.39 31.18
CA ASP A 372 10.73 13.03 31.57
C ASP A 372 11.42 11.98 30.68
N PRO A 373 12.03 10.91 31.24
CA PRO A 373 12.76 9.92 30.47
C PRO A 373 11.89 9.14 29.47
N ASN A 374 10.57 9.05 29.69
CA ASN A 374 9.65 8.34 28.80
C ASN A 374 9.14 9.21 27.65
N LEU A 375 9.45 10.52 27.65
CA LEU A 375 8.86 11.49 26.71
C LEU A 375 9.27 11.21 25.27
N ALA A 376 10.56 10.99 25.00
CA ALA A 376 11.07 10.70 23.65
C ALA A 376 10.40 9.45 23.05
N GLN A 377 10.41 8.34 23.79
CA GLN A 377 9.75 7.10 23.38
C GLN A 377 8.23 7.28 23.16
N SER A 378 7.58 8.16 23.92
CA SER A 378 6.17 8.47 23.76
C SER A 378 5.87 9.23 22.46
N ILE A 379 6.75 10.19 22.08
CA ILE A 379 6.67 10.89 20.78
C ILE A 379 6.93 9.90 19.65
N ASP A 380 8.00 9.10 19.74
CA ASP A 380 8.36 8.09 18.73
C ASP A 380 7.24 7.07 18.52
N TYR A 381 6.59 6.63 19.60
CA TYR A 381 5.43 5.75 19.54
C TYR A 381 4.24 6.43 18.85
N ALA A 382 3.92 7.68 19.19
CA ALA A 382 2.85 8.43 18.54
C ALA A 382 3.10 8.60 17.03
N CYS A 383 4.30 9.04 16.66
CA CYS A 383 4.67 9.38 15.29
C CYS A 383 5.00 8.18 14.40
N SER A 384 5.25 7.00 14.96
CA SER A 384 5.33 5.74 14.20
C SER A 384 3.96 5.16 13.85
N HIS A 385 2.86 5.66 14.43
CA HIS A 385 1.50 5.18 14.20
C HIS A 385 0.53 6.27 13.70
N ALA A 386 1.01 7.50 13.45
CA ALA A 386 0.22 8.62 12.95
C ALA A 386 1.07 9.63 12.17
N ASP A 387 0.42 10.62 11.55
CA ASP A 387 1.14 11.60 10.74
C ASP A 387 1.73 12.75 11.58
N CYS A 388 3.03 12.69 11.83
CA CYS A 388 3.81 13.78 12.44
C CYS A 388 4.63 14.59 11.43
N THR A 389 4.46 14.42 10.12
CA THR A 389 5.34 15.02 9.10
C THR A 389 5.45 16.55 9.19
N SER A 390 4.36 17.23 9.57
CA SER A 390 4.31 18.69 9.80
C SER A 390 5.20 19.20 10.95
N LEU A 391 5.73 18.32 11.81
CA LEU A 391 6.75 18.68 12.83
C LEU A 391 8.17 18.81 12.26
N GLY A 392 8.38 18.49 10.98
CA GLY A 392 9.69 18.60 10.32
C GLY A 392 10.24 20.02 10.28
N ASN A 393 11.56 20.15 10.12
CA ASN A 393 12.17 21.47 9.92
C ASN A 393 11.62 22.14 8.64
N GLY A 394 11.33 23.45 8.71
CA GLY A 394 10.68 24.19 7.62
C GLY A 394 9.20 23.87 7.38
N SER A 395 8.62 22.94 8.14
CA SER A 395 7.20 22.54 8.06
C SER A 395 6.31 23.45 8.93
N SER A 396 4.99 23.40 8.72
CA SER A 396 4.00 24.27 9.36
C SER A 396 4.07 24.25 10.88
N CYS A 397 4.27 23.07 11.49
CA CYS A 397 4.42 22.87 12.93
C CYS A 397 5.88 22.68 13.37
N GLY A 398 6.86 22.95 12.50
CA GLY A 398 8.30 22.78 12.81
C GLY A 398 8.87 23.76 13.85
N MET A 399 8.17 24.88 14.09
CA MET A 399 8.58 25.93 15.03
C MET A 399 7.75 25.94 16.34
N LEU A 400 7.10 24.83 16.68
CA LEU A 400 6.39 24.67 17.96
C LEU A 400 7.39 24.64 19.15
N ASP A 401 6.99 25.19 20.29
CA ASP A 401 7.70 24.96 21.55
C ASP A 401 7.63 23.47 21.95
N ALA A 402 8.51 23.04 22.87
CA ALA A 402 8.62 21.63 23.25
C ALA A 402 7.31 21.00 23.76
N LYS A 403 6.48 21.73 24.54
CA LYS A 403 5.20 21.21 25.03
C LYS A 403 4.17 21.11 23.90
N SER A 404 4.14 22.10 23.02
CA SER A 404 3.27 22.13 21.85
C SER A 404 3.64 21.05 20.82
N ASN A 405 4.94 20.81 20.60
CA ASN A 405 5.46 19.76 19.71
C ASN A 405 5.02 18.35 20.18
N VAL A 406 5.25 18.03 21.46
CA VAL A 406 4.75 16.79 22.10
C VAL A 406 3.23 16.67 21.95
N SER A 407 2.51 17.76 22.25
CA SER A 407 1.04 17.79 22.16
C SER A 407 0.53 17.51 20.76
N TYR A 408 1.25 17.96 19.72
CA TYR A 408 0.89 17.68 18.33
C TYR A 408 1.01 16.19 18.03
N ALA A 409 2.15 15.58 18.36
CA ALA A 409 2.37 14.14 18.19
C ALA A 409 1.30 13.30 18.91
N PHE A 410 1.04 13.61 20.19
CA PHE A 410 0.01 12.95 20.99
C PHE A 410 -1.40 13.13 20.40
N ASN A 411 -1.74 14.33 19.90
CA ASN A 411 -3.00 14.54 19.24
C ASN A 411 -3.10 13.74 17.93
N MET A 412 -2.08 13.76 17.07
CA MET A 412 -2.13 13.03 15.80
C MET A 412 -2.37 11.53 16.02
N TYR A 413 -1.67 10.91 16.98
CA TYR A 413 -1.96 9.54 17.40
C TYR A 413 -3.38 9.35 17.93
N PHE A 414 -3.82 10.18 18.88
CA PHE A 414 -5.16 10.09 19.47
C PHE A 414 -6.28 10.20 18.43
N GLN A 415 -6.14 11.07 17.43
CA GLN A 415 -7.13 11.23 16.37
C GLN A 415 -7.08 10.06 15.36
N THR A 416 -5.88 9.61 14.96
CA THR A 416 -5.71 8.40 14.12
C THR A 416 -6.29 7.14 14.80
N MET A 417 -6.22 7.07 16.13
CA MET A 417 -6.82 6.00 16.93
C MET A 417 -8.30 6.25 17.28
N ASN A 418 -9.03 7.05 16.49
CA ASN A 418 -10.47 7.32 16.61
C ASN A 418 -10.88 7.87 18.00
N GLN A 419 -10.00 8.61 18.66
CA GLN A 419 -10.20 9.16 20.00
C GLN A 419 -10.57 8.11 21.08
N ARG A 420 -10.04 6.89 20.96
CA ARG A 420 -10.21 5.86 22.00
C ARG A 420 -9.71 6.37 23.36
N ASN A 421 -10.37 5.96 24.44
CA ASN A 421 -10.05 6.39 25.81
C ASN A 421 -8.59 6.05 26.22
N ASP A 422 -8.04 4.97 25.70
CA ASP A 422 -6.66 4.54 25.96
C ASP A 422 -5.62 5.18 25.03
N ALA A 423 -6.05 5.79 23.91
CA ALA A 423 -5.15 6.43 22.95
C ALA A 423 -4.61 7.81 23.40
N CYS A 424 -5.03 8.31 24.57
CA CYS A 424 -4.42 9.47 25.23
C CYS A 424 -3.77 9.10 26.57
N ASN A 425 -3.12 7.94 26.62
CA ASN A 425 -2.38 7.46 27.80
C ASN A 425 -0.90 7.20 27.48
N PHE A 426 -0.10 8.25 27.53
CA PHE A 426 1.36 8.20 27.38
C PHE A 426 2.02 8.19 28.77
N SER A 427 1.78 7.14 29.57
CA SER A 427 2.35 6.97 30.92
C SER A 427 2.12 8.17 31.86
N GLY A 428 0.95 8.80 31.78
CA GLY A 428 0.62 10.00 32.56
C GLY A 428 1.17 11.33 32.01
N LEU A 429 1.95 11.32 30.93
CA LEU A 429 2.47 12.53 30.27
C LEU A 429 1.42 13.28 29.44
N SER A 430 0.23 12.71 29.28
CA SER A 430 -0.83 13.21 28.39
C SER A 430 -2.16 13.43 29.09
N VAL A 431 -2.97 14.36 28.58
CA VAL A 431 -4.33 14.63 29.06
C VAL A 431 -5.25 14.99 27.90
N ILE A 432 -6.53 14.60 28.00
CA ILE A 432 -7.55 15.02 27.03
C ILE A 432 -8.04 16.43 27.39
N THR A 433 -8.01 17.35 26.43
CA THR A 433 -8.54 18.71 26.54
C THR A 433 -9.69 18.94 25.57
N LYS A 434 -10.61 19.85 25.93
CA LYS A 434 -11.68 20.37 25.05
C LYS A 434 -11.40 21.80 24.55
N THR A 435 -10.28 22.38 25.00
CA THR A 435 -9.75 23.65 24.47
C THR A 435 -8.88 23.34 23.27
N ASP A 436 -9.12 24.03 22.15
CA ASP A 436 -8.36 23.88 20.91
C ASP A 436 -6.89 24.30 21.15
N PRO A 437 -5.91 23.39 21.03
CA PRO A 437 -4.50 23.69 21.31
C PRO A 437 -3.77 24.32 20.11
N THR A 438 -4.48 24.60 19.01
CA THR A 438 -3.90 25.21 17.80
C THR A 438 -3.28 26.58 18.11
N PRO A 439 -1.98 26.82 17.84
CA PRO A 439 -1.33 28.09 18.16
C PRO A 439 -1.89 29.26 17.34
N THR A 440 -2.26 30.35 18.02
CA THR A 440 -2.81 31.55 17.37
C THR A 440 -1.75 32.38 16.61
N GLN A 441 -0.46 32.20 16.93
CA GLN A 441 0.65 32.93 16.31
C GLN A 441 1.24 32.22 15.09
N ASN A 442 1.08 30.90 14.98
CA ASN A 442 1.60 30.10 13.87
C ASN A 442 0.44 29.61 12.99
N GLY A 443 -0.13 30.52 12.20
CA GLY A 443 -1.42 30.34 11.51
C GLY A 443 -1.49 29.25 10.42
N SER A 444 -0.40 28.54 10.14
CA SER A 444 -0.40 27.34 9.27
C SER A 444 -0.43 26.02 10.03
N CYS A 445 0.06 25.97 11.27
CA CYS A 445 0.02 24.77 12.09
C CYS A 445 -1.41 24.54 12.64
N ARG A 446 -1.99 23.34 12.43
CA ARG A 446 -3.36 23.01 12.86
C ARG A 446 -3.40 21.69 13.62
N PHE A 447 -3.94 21.71 14.84
CA PHE A 447 -4.20 20.49 15.60
C PHE A 447 -5.55 19.91 15.15
N GLN A 448 -5.52 19.04 14.17
CA GLN A 448 -6.72 18.54 13.51
C GLN A 448 -7.55 17.57 14.37
N ILE A 449 -8.82 17.40 13.99
CA ILE A 449 -9.76 16.40 14.52
C ILE A 449 -10.21 15.56 13.35
N MET A 450 -9.95 14.25 13.37
CA MET A 450 -10.21 13.38 12.21
C MET A 450 -11.72 13.25 11.88
N ILE A 451 -12.01 12.80 10.65
CA ILE A 451 -13.36 12.56 10.15
C ILE A 451 -14.01 11.40 10.95
N ASP A 452 -15.27 11.54 11.35
CA ASP A 452 -16.03 10.39 11.88
C ASP A 452 -16.45 9.49 10.71
N LEU A 453 -15.88 8.28 10.65
CA LEU A 453 -16.12 7.31 9.58
C LEU A 453 -17.50 6.63 9.66
N GLU A 454 -18.32 6.92 10.68
CA GLU A 454 -19.67 6.38 10.88
C GLU A 454 -19.80 4.85 10.67
N LYS A 455 -18.78 4.08 11.08
CA LYS A 455 -18.97 2.65 11.31
C LYS A 455 -20.02 2.49 12.40
N SER A 456 -20.94 1.54 12.19
CA SER A 456 -22.19 1.43 12.93
C SER A 456 -22.00 1.30 14.45
N ARG A 457 -21.96 2.44 15.16
CA ARG A 457 -22.16 2.47 16.60
C ARG A 457 -23.55 1.85 16.85
N PRO A 458 -23.68 0.76 17.61
CA PRO A 458 -25.00 0.31 18.04
C PRO A 458 -25.63 1.48 18.79
N ARG A 459 -26.83 1.89 18.37
CA ARG A 459 -27.57 2.93 19.10
C ARG A 459 -27.79 2.43 20.51
N SER A 460 -27.07 3.00 21.48
CA SER A 460 -27.39 2.83 22.89
C SER A 460 -28.88 3.15 23.07
N PRO A 461 -29.69 2.26 23.66
CA PRO A 461 -31.09 2.56 23.89
C PRO A 461 -31.16 3.79 24.79
N ALA A 462 -31.90 4.81 24.34
CA ALA A 462 -32.08 6.03 25.13
C ALA A 462 -32.77 5.66 26.45
N SER A 463 -32.13 5.98 27.59
CA SER A 463 -32.74 5.80 28.89
C SER A 463 -34.06 6.59 28.95
N PRO A 464 -35.20 5.97 29.29
CA PRO A 464 -36.46 6.69 29.37
C PRO A 464 -36.40 7.66 30.55
N ALA A 465 -36.60 8.96 30.27
CA ALA A 465 -36.73 9.96 31.32
C ALA A 465 -37.96 9.65 32.17
N ALA A 466 -37.80 9.58 33.49
CA ALA A 466 -38.88 9.36 34.42
C ALA A 466 -39.82 10.57 34.43
N GLY A 467 -41.00 10.42 33.81
CA GLY A 467 -42.05 11.43 33.77
C GLY A 467 -43.35 10.88 34.33
N LEU A 468 -43.67 11.24 35.57
CA LEU A 468 -44.99 11.01 36.18
C LEU A 468 -46.07 11.80 35.40
N ARG A 469 -47.16 11.11 35.00
CA ARG A 469 -48.51 11.68 34.89
C ARG A 469 -49.59 10.61 34.75
N GLU A 470 -50.79 10.99 35.17
CA GLU A 470 -51.88 10.09 35.55
C GLU A 470 -52.81 9.64 34.39
N HIS A 471 -53.60 8.61 34.71
CA HIS A 471 -54.87 8.18 34.10
C HIS A 471 -55.51 9.04 33.00
N SER A 472 -55.87 8.39 31.88
CA SER A 472 -57.29 8.06 31.63
C SER A 472 -57.47 7.02 30.51
N SER A 473 -58.49 6.18 30.66
CA SER A 473 -58.93 5.13 29.72
C SER A 473 -59.53 5.70 28.43
N TYR A 474 -59.52 4.94 27.31
CA TYR A 474 -60.70 4.66 26.48
C TYR A 474 -60.45 3.51 25.47
N LYS A 475 -61.52 3.02 24.81
CA LYS A 475 -61.68 1.64 24.30
C LYS A 475 -61.23 1.41 22.85
N VAL A 476 -60.66 0.21 22.65
CA VAL A 476 -60.87 -0.81 21.58
C VAL A 476 -61.78 -0.45 20.38
N ALA A 477 -61.29 -0.74 19.16
CA ALA A 477 -62.08 -1.27 18.03
C ALA A 477 -61.21 -2.23 17.16
N MET A 478 -61.81 -3.30 16.63
CA MET A 478 -61.16 -4.33 15.79
C MET A 478 -61.60 -4.27 14.31
N GLY A 479 -60.77 -4.82 13.42
CA GLY A 479 -61.08 -5.32 12.06
C GLY A 479 -59.76 -5.65 11.35
N GLN A 480 -59.33 -6.91 11.14
CA GLN A 480 -59.83 -7.95 10.21
C GLN A 480 -60.02 -7.42 8.78
N GLY A 481 -59.42 -7.97 7.70
CA GLY A 481 -58.36 -8.98 7.49
C GLY A 481 -57.67 -8.66 6.12
N VAL A 482 -56.98 -9.52 5.35
CA VAL A 482 -56.65 -10.96 5.40
C VAL A 482 -55.36 -11.21 4.57
N ASP A 483 -54.67 -12.33 4.79
CA ASP A 483 -53.64 -13.04 3.96
C ASP A 483 -52.51 -12.25 3.25
N ARG A 484 -51.22 -12.44 3.56
CA ARG A 484 -50.37 -13.66 3.53
C ARG A 484 -50.30 -14.39 2.18
N PHE A 485 -49.31 -14.01 1.37
CA PHE A 485 -48.56 -14.96 0.54
C PHE A 485 -47.07 -14.97 0.92
N LEU A 486 -46.47 -16.16 0.84
CA LEU A 486 -45.10 -16.43 1.25
C LEU A 486 -44.09 -15.92 0.22
N PHE A 487 -43.01 -15.28 0.69
CA PHE A 487 -41.74 -15.26 -0.03
C PHE A 487 -40.61 -15.72 0.89
N ALA A 488 -39.87 -16.73 0.43
CA ALA A 488 -38.78 -17.34 1.18
C ALA A 488 -37.59 -16.39 1.32
N SER A 489 -37.05 -16.29 2.53
CA SER A 489 -35.86 -15.47 2.83
C SER A 489 -34.59 -16.19 2.39
N SER A 490 -34.22 -16.05 1.11
CA SER A 490 -32.90 -16.42 0.61
C SER A 490 -31.87 -15.36 0.99
N LYS A 491 -31.26 -15.49 2.18
CA LYS A 491 -30.08 -14.69 2.58
C LYS A 491 -28.81 -15.33 2.03
N HIS A 492 -28.50 -15.07 0.76
CA HIS A 492 -27.15 -15.22 0.22
C HIS A 492 -26.66 -13.87 -0.31
N ARG A 493 -25.80 -13.21 0.48
CA ARG A 493 -24.99 -12.06 0.04
C ARG A 493 -23.55 -12.54 -0.16
N PRO A 494 -22.94 -12.33 -1.33
CA PRO A 494 -21.51 -12.54 -1.49
C PRO A 494 -20.76 -11.37 -0.83
N LEU A 495 -20.13 -11.64 0.32
CA LEU A 495 -19.12 -10.78 0.94
C LEU A 495 -17.78 -11.02 0.23
N LEU A 496 -17.48 -10.19 -0.78
CA LEU A 496 -16.23 -10.22 -1.52
C LEU A 496 -15.72 -8.80 -1.78
N LEU A 497 -15.02 -8.24 -0.80
CA LEU A 497 -14.11 -7.10 -1.00
C LEU A 497 -13.13 -6.95 0.19
N HIS A 498 -11.94 -6.43 -0.11
CA HIS A 498 -10.82 -6.06 0.79
C HIS A 498 -9.75 -7.12 1.10
N CYS A 499 -8.68 -7.09 0.30
CA CYS A 499 -7.29 -7.07 0.79
C CYS A 499 -6.42 -6.48 -0.34
N ARG A 500 -5.87 -5.26 -0.19
CA ARG A 500 -5.11 -4.60 -1.27
C ARG A 500 -4.21 -3.44 -0.80
N GLN A 501 -2.95 -3.76 -0.49
CA GLN A 501 -1.78 -2.88 -0.66
C GLN A 501 -0.48 -3.55 -0.16
N GLN A 502 0.57 -3.41 -0.96
CA GLN A 502 1.92 -3.00 -0.57
C GLN A 502 2.66 -2.56 -1.86
N TYR A 503 3.77 -1.84 -1.72
CA TYR A 503 4.71 -1.46 -2.81
C TYR A 503 4.29 -0.32 -3.76
N THR A 504 4.19 0.88 -3.18
CA THR A 504 4.60 2.12 -3.85
C THR A 504 5.78 2.72 -3.08
N GLU A 505 6.98 2.18 -3.31
CA GLU A 505 8.20 2.48 -2.51
C GLU A 505 9.46 2.53 -3.39
N ALA A 506 9.64 3.60 -4.18
CA ALA A 506 10.89 3.83 -4.92
C ALA A 506 11.08 5.29 -5.39
N MET A 507 11.04 6.27 -4.49
CA MET A 507 11.55 7.62 -4.82
C MET A 507 12.71 8.04 -3.91
N ALA A 508 12.81 7.51 -2.68
CA ALA A 508 13.80 7.90 -1.67
C ALA A 508 15.28 7.85 -2.12
N ALA A 509 15.70 6.74 -2.72
CA ALA A 509 17.12 6.49 -3.01
C ALA A 509 17.60 7.06 -4.36
N ALA A 510 16.68 7.35 -5.29
CA ALA A 510 17.05 7.79 -6.64
C ALA A 510 17.41 9.28 -6.71
N PHE A 511 16.77 10.15 -5.91
CA PHE A 511 17.03 11.59 -5.96
C PHE A 511 18.47 11.96 -5.62
N LEU A 512 19.11 11.26 -4.68
CA LEU A 512 20.49 11.57 -4.25
C LEU A 512 21.59 10.87 -5.05
N PHE A 513 21.29 9.77 -5.77
CA PHE A 513 22.32 8.96 -6.46
C PHE A 513 22.10 8.72 -7.96
N SER A 514 20.93 9.03 -8.52
CA SER A 514 20.64 8.76 -9.95
C SER A 514 20.92 9.94 -10.90
N HIS A 515 21.25 11.13 -10.40
CA HIS A 515 21.42 12.34 -11.21
C HIS A 515 22.86 12.57 -11.71
N SER A 516 23.48 11.53 -12.27
CA SER A 516 24.58 11.70 -13.25
C SER A 516 24.09 12.32 -14.57
N GLY A 517 22.77 12.25 -14.85
CA GLY A 517 22.13 12.80 -16.05
C GLY A 517 21.70 14.28 -15.99
N CYS A 518 21.80 14.94 -14.83
CA CYS A 518 21.46 16.38 -14.71
C CYS A 518 22.65 17.25 -14.29
N ARG A 519 23.90 16.82 -14.53
CA ARG A 519 25.07 17.71 -14.50
C ARG A 519 25.13 18.52 -15.80
N GLY A 520 24.12 19.37 -16.02
CA GLY A 520 23.84 19.99 -17.32
C GLY A 520 23.37 21.44 -17.31
N PHE A 521 23.29 22.11 -16.15
CA PHE A 521 22.95 23.54 -16.05
C PHE A 521 24.08 24.39 -15.47
N GLN A 522 25.28 24.32 -16.07
CA GLN A 522 26.34 25.28 -15.77
C GLN A 522 26.02 26.66 -16.36
N THR A 523 25.93 27.66 -15.49
CA THR A 523 25.72 29.06 -15.84
C THR A 523 26.97 29.67 -16.48
N GLN A 524 27.07 29.64 -17.81
CA GLN A 524 28.02 30.51 -18.51
C GLN A 524 27.50 31.96 -18.54
N ALA A 525 28.02 32.78 -17.63
CA ALA A 525 27.98 34.23 -17.72
C ALA A 525 29.33 34.73 -18.27
N GLN A 526 29.43 34.92 -19.59
CA GLN A 526 30.57 35.63 -20.18
C GLN A 526 30.39 37.13 -19.96
N TRP A 527 31.38 37.76 -19.31
CA TRP A 527 31.60 39.20 -19.37
C TRP A 527 33.00 39.47 -19.94
N THR A 528 33.11 40.57 -20.69
CA THR A 528 34.26 40.91 -21.55
C THR A 528 35.49 41.41 -20.78
N PRO A 529 36.71 41.34 -21.38
CA PRO A 529 37.96 41.47 -20.65
C PRO A 529 38.46 42.91 -20.50
N SER A 530 39.04 43.23 -19.34
CA SER A 530 39.87 44.43 -19.16
C SER A 530 40.92 44.24 -18.05
N HIS A 531 42.20 44.44 -18.42
CA HIS A 531 43.36 44.84 -17.60
C HIS A 531 43.42 44.45 -16.09
N PHE A 532 44.42 43.64 -15.70
CA PHE A 532 45.74 44.16 -15.26
C PHE A 532 46.78 43.05 -15.04
N SER A 533 48.03 43.45 -14.87
CA SER A 533 49.25 42.62 -14.91
C SER A 533 49.87 42.34 -13.54
N ALA A 534 50.51 41.16 -13.43
CA ALA A 534 51.73 40.88 -12.66
C ALA A 534 51.73 41.00 -11.11
N GLY A 535 52.63 40.24 -10.47
CA GLY A 535 53.23 40.67 -9.19
C GLY A 535 53.35 39.66 -8.05
N HIS A 536 54.40 38.82 -8.10
CA HIS A 536 55.28 38.49 -6.96
C HIS A 536 54.73 38.21 -5.53
N SER A 537 54.93 36.95 -5.12
CA SER A 537 55.98 36.54 -4.15
C SER A 537 55.79 36.67 -2.62
N CYS A 538 55.95 35.51 -1.97
CA CYS A 538 56.99 35.20 -0.94
C CYS A 538 56.59 34.92 0.53
N LYS A 539 57.28 33.87 1.06
CA LYS A 539 57.60 33.53 2.48
C LYS A 539 56.51 32.80 3.29
N SER A 540 56.64 31.53 3.71
CA SER A 540 57.70 30.80 4.48
C SER A 540 57.67 31.10 5.99
N ALA A 541 57.74 30.15 6.94
CA ALA A 541 57.89 28.68 6.91
C ALA A 541 57.55 28.07 8.30
N ASN A 542 57.30 26.76 8.41
CA ASN A 542 58.17 25.81 9.16
C ASN A 542 57.62 24.37 9.26
N PHE A 543 58.55 23.41 9.21
CA PHE A 543 58.44 21.96 9.46
C PHE A 543 58.89 21.64 10.91
N PRO A 544 58.62 20.46 11.53
CA PRO A 544 58.94 19.08 11.08
C PRO A 544 57.79 18.05 11.27
N GLY A 545 57.86 16.78 10.87
CA GLY A 545 58.92 16.01 10.20
C GLY A 545 59.34 14.74 10.99
N LYS A 546 58.92 13.54 10.54
CA LYS A 546 59.63 12.24 10.66
C LYS A 546 58.90 11.10 9.93
N ALA A 547 59.66 10.12 9.45
CA ALA A 547 59.22 8.88 8.78
C ALA A 547 59.95 7.67 9.40
N GLU A 548 59.57 6.43 9.05
CA GLU A 548 60.49 5.34 8.61
C GLU A 548 59.85 3.92 8.47
N ASN A 549 59.98 3.32 7.28
CA ASN A 549 60.45 1.95 6.90
C ASN A 549 60.13 0.63 7.68
N PHE A 550 59.47 -0.31 6.97
CA PHE A 550 59.81 -1.78 6.78
C PHE A 550 59.96 -2.76 8.01
N PRO A 551 60.16 -4.11 7.88
CA PRO A 551 60.01 -5.12 6.79
C PRO A 551 59.22 -6.44 7.17
N ARG A 552 59.67 -7.63 6.70
CA ARG A 552 58.98 -8.95 6.52
C ARG A 552 58.97 -9.95 7.71
N ASN A 553 58.02 -10.90 7.64
CA ASN A 553 58.04 -12.34 8.02
C ASN A 553 58.43 -12.82 9.44
N LEU A 554 57.57 -13.66 10.07
CA LEU A 554 57.93 -15.00 10.59
C LEU A 554 56.68 -15.85 10.98
N ARG A 555 56.88 -17.16 11.23
CA ARG A 555 55.85 -18.20 11.53
C ARG A 555 55.84 -18.58 13.03
N ASN A 556 54.91 -19.50 13.39
CA ASN A 556 54.83 -20.36 14.59
C ASN A 556 54.05 -19.77 15.80
N THR A 557 53.27 -20.53 16.61
CA THR A 557 52.85 -21.96 16.50
C THR A 557 51.53 -22.25 17.25
N SER A 558 50.89 -23.33 16.81
CA SER A 558 49.69 -24.03 17.30
C SER A 558 49.68 -24.52 18.76
N ILE A 559 48.46 -24.75 19.30
CA ILE A 559 47.91 -25.95 19.99
C ILE A 559 46.50 -25.53 20.50
N GLY A 560 45.39 -26.28 20.39
CA GLY A 560 45.14 -27.57 19.76
C GLY A 560 44.18 -28.43 20.59
N CYS A 561 42.99 -28.78 20.06
CA CYS A 561 42.21 -29.96 20.46
C CYS A 561 41.17 -30.31 19.39
N ASN A 562 41.10 -31.60 19.02
CA ASN A 562 40.17 -32.14 18.03
C ASN A 562 38.80 -32.45 18.68
N PHE A 563 37.75 -32.59 17.86
CA PHE A 563 36.99 -33.85 17.84
C PHE A 563 36.38 -34.15 16.46
N VAL A 564 36.01 -35.41 16.26
CA VAL A 564 35.83 -36.10 14.96
C VAL A 564 34.36 -36.35 14.63
N VAL A 565 33.96 -36.21 13.35
CA VAL A 565 32.94 -37.09 12.72
C VAL A 565 33.33 -37.38 11.26
N ASN A 566 33.43 -38.68 10.89
CA ASN A 566 33.44 -39.17 9.50
C ASN A 566 31.98 -39.21 9.00
N GLY A 567 31.60 -39.05 7.73
CA GLY A 567 32.29 -39.28 6.47
C GLY A 567 31.33 -39.98 5.49
N CYS A 568 31.68 -39.93 4.19
CA CYS A 568 31.17 -40.71 3.05
C CYS A 568 29.92 -40.18 2.31
N LEU A 569 29.83 -40.24 0.96
CA LEU A 569 30.81 -40.72 -0.04
C LEU A 569 30.63 -40.01 -1.40
N GLN A 570 31.71 -40.01 -2.19
CA GLN A 570 31.86 -39.40 -3.52
C GLN A 570 30.95 -40.02 -4.59
N SER A 571 30.69 -39.29 -5.69
CA SER A 571 31.30 -39.67 -6.99
C SER A 571 31.17 -38.58 -8.08
N GLN A 572 32.32 -37.98 -8.43
CA GLN A 572 32.90 -37.76 -9.79
C GLN A 572 32.00 -37.22 -10.94
N HIS A 573 32.43 -36.28 -11.80
CA HIS A 573 33.76 -36.15 -12.42
C HIS A 573 34.20 -34.69 -12.70
N HIS A 574 35.40 -34.55 -13.29
CA HIS A 574 36.25 -33.35 -13.39
C HIS A 574 36.01 -32.50 -14.68
N PRO A 575 36.70 -31.34 -14.87
CA PRO A 575 36.23 -30.23 -15.70
C PRO A 575 36.80 -30.24 -17.12
N HIS A 576 36.36 -29.32 -17.99
CA HIS A 576 37.27 -28.68 -18.95
C HIS A 576 36.86 -27.25 -19.32
N ASN A 577 37.83 -26.51 -19.85
CA ASN A 577 37.83 -25.07 -20.07
C ASN A 577 37.70 -24.73 -21.58
N GLN A 578 37.48 -23.44 -21.90
CA GLN A 578 37.76 -22.77 -23.19
C GLN A 578 36.85 -22.99 -24.44
N SER A 579 36.05 -21.94 -24.72
CA SER A 579 36.12 -21.06 -25.91
C SER A 579 35.74 -21.49 -27.35
N HIS A 580 35.17 -20.50 -28.06
CA HIS A 580 35.16 -20.25 -29.53
C HIS A 580 34.19 -20.98 -30.49
N SER A 581 33.14 -20.22 -30.84
CA SER A 581 32.70 -19.82 -32.20
C SER A 581 32.16 -20.82 -33.25
N ASN A 582 31.04 -20.37 -33.85
CA ASN A 582 30.68 -20.41 -35.28
C ASN A 582 30.21 -21.73 -35.95
N SER A 583 28.88 -21.74 -36.15
CA SER A 583 28.24 -21.71 -37.49
C SER A 583 27.77 -23.01 -38.21
N ILE A 584 26.45 -23.08 -38.40
CA ILE A 584 25.73 -23.29 -39.69
C ILE A 584 26.03 -24.57 -40.52
N LYS A 585 25.11 -25.56 -40.52
CA LYS A 585 24.24 -25.93 -41.70
C LYS A 585 23.35 -27.19 -41.52
N ARG A 586 22.05 -27.00 -41.84
CA ARG A 586 21.14 -27.82 -42.67
C ARG A 586 20.83 -29.33 -42.38
N HIS A 587 19.54 -29.59 -42.13
CA HIS A 587 18.59 -30.55 -42.77
C HIS A 587 19.04 -31.22 -44.11
N PRO A 588 18.47 -32.39 -44.56
CA PRO A 588 17.01 -32.67 -44.59
C PRO A 588 16.52 -34.16 -44.57
N ASN A 589 15.23 -34.33 -44.92
CA ASN A 589 14.45 -35.55 -45.28
C ASN A 589 13.87 -36.39 -44.12
N ALA A 590 12.59 -36.81 -44.01
CA ALA A 590 11.34 -36.80 -44.82
C ALA A 590 10.85 -38.17 -45.33
N GLN A 591 9.70 -38.62 -44.79
CA GLN A 591 8.66 -39.58 -45.26
C GLN A 591 7.89 -39.99 -43.97
N LEU A 592 6.63 -39.66 -43.68
CA LEU A 592 5.34 -39.64 -44.41
C LEU A 592 4.76 -41.04 -44.70
N VAL A 593 3.44 -41.20 -44.39
CA VAL A 593 2.43 -42.19 -44.87
C VAL A 593 2.25 -43.45 -43.97
N ARG A 594 1.04 -43.84 -43.47
CA ARG A 594 -0.37 -43.39 -43.63
C ARG A 594 -1.32 -43.99 -42.55
N ASP A 595 -2.51 -43.38 -42.38
CA ASP A 595 -3.87 -43.98 -42.14
C ASP A 595 -4.14 -44.88 -40.89
N LEU A 596 -5.35 -45.02 -40.32
CA LEU A 596 -6.74 -44.54 -40.57
C LEU A 596 -7.43 -44.47 -39.16
N GLU A 597 -8.09 -43.38 -38.73
CA GLU A 597 -9.56 -43.12 -38.80
C GLU A 597 -10.49 -44.11 -38.05
N LEU A 598 -11.25 -43.64 -37.04
CA LEU A 598 -12.74 -43.70 -36.98
C LEU A 598 -13.34 -43.32 -35.60
N ASP A 599 -14.44 -42.59 -35.67
CA ASP A 599 -15.34 -42.15 -34.59
C ASP A 599 -16.50 -43.17 -34.46
N LEU A 600 -17.02 -43.45 -33.26
CA LEU A 600 -18.29 -44.17 -33.08
C LEU A 600 -19.09 -43.70 -31.85
N ARG A 601 -20.40 -43.54 -32.05
CA ARG A 601 -21.45 -43.16 -31.07
C ARG A 601 -22.64 -44.14 -31.14
N SER A 602 -23.57 -44.02 -30.17
CA SER A 602 -24.90 -44.68 -30.06
C SER A 602 -24.85 -46.19 -29.67
N SER A 603 -25.87 -46.83 -29.08
CA SER A 603 -27.22 -46.45 -28.59
C SER A 603 -27.66 -47.45 -27.47
N ASP A 604 -28.84 -47.46 -26.81
CA ASP A 604 -30.11 -46.73 -26.96
C ASP A 604 -30.87 -46.52 -25.61
N THR A 605 -32.21 -46.74 -25.57
CA THR A 605 -33.17 -46.45 -24.49
C THR A 605 -34.06 -47.66 -24.09
N VAL A 606 -35.01 -47.42 -23.15
CA VAL A 606 -36.11 -48.28 -22.60
C VAL A 606 -35.78 -48.92 -21.22
N GLY A 607 -36.63 -48.88 -20.17
CA GLY A 607 -37.91 -48.19 -19.95
C GLY A 607 -38.72 -48.80 -18.78
N LEU A 608 -39.49 -47.97 -18.05
CA LEU A 608 -40.64 -48.30 -17.18
C LEU A 608 -40.52 -49.37 -16.06
N THR A 609 -40.73 -48.98 -14.79
CA THR A 609 -41.93 -49.30 -13.96
C THR A 609 -41.68 -49.08 -12.46
N SER A 610 -42.75 -48.88 -11.68
CA SER A 610 -42.75 -48.79 -10.21
C SER A 610 -43.27 -50.08 -9.57
N SER A 611 -42.88 -50.35 -8.31
CA SER A 611 -43.68 -51.17 -7.39
C SER A 611 -43.30 -50.95 -5.92
N ASN A 612 -44.32 -50.97 -5.05
CA ASN A 612 -44.21 -50.84 -3.61
C ASN A 612 -43.76 -52.16 -2.94
N GLY A 613 -43.26 -52.08 -1.69
CA GLY A 613 -43.01 -53.26 -0.87
C GLY A 613 -42.73 -52.92 0.60
N CYS A 614 -43.78 -52.70 1.40
CA CYS A 614 -43.66 -52.63 2.86
C CYS A 614 -43.64 -54.04 3.48
N GLN A 615 -42.89 -54.23 4.57
CA GLN A 615 -43.19 -55.29 5.53
C GLN A 615 -42.85 -54.85 6.97
N GLU A 616 -43.78 -55.08 7.89
CA GLU A 616 -43.70 -54.68 9.30
C GLU A 616 -43.15 -55.80 10.21
N ARG A 617 -42.90 -55.41 11.49
CA ARG A 617 -42.78 -56.24 12.71
C ARG A 617 -41.47 -57.04 12.87
N GLY A 618 -40.80 -57.00 14.03
CA GLY A 618 -41.03 -56.21 15.24
C GLY A 618 -40.32 -56.81 16.47
N GLY A 619 -40.19 -56.04 17.56
CA GLY A 619 -39.81 -56.57 18.88
C GLY A 619 -38.73 -55.76 19.63
N ARG A 620 -39.00 -55.44 20.90
CA ARG A 620 -38.08 -54.69 21.78
C ARG A 620 -37.09 -55.60 22.51
N ALA A 621 -35.83 -55.20 22.58
CA ALA A 621 -34.96 -55.31 23.75
C ALA A 621 -33.90 -54.20 23.64
N GLY A 622 -33.61 -53.46 24.72
CA GLY A 622 -32.76 -52.26 24.67
C GLY A 622 -31.45 -52.42 25.46
N ILE A 623 -30.47 -51.54 25.18
CA ILE A 623 -29.26 -51.18 25.95
C ILE A 623 -28.51 -50.10 25.12
N PRO A 624 -27.90 -49.06 25.71
CA PRO A 624 -28.40 -48.14 26.71
C PRO A 624 -28.57 -46.71 26.13
N HIS A 625 -28.92 -45.71 26.94
CA HIS A 625 -28.83 -44.30 26.52
C HIS A 625 -27.36 -43.91 26.27
N HIS A 626 -27.06 -43.31 25.11
CA HIS A 626 -25.89 -42.45 25.00
C HIS A 626 -26.05 -41.29 26.01
N PRO A 627 -25.01 -40.94 26.78
CA PRO A 627 -25.05 -39.72 27.56
C PRO A 627 -25.18 -38.51 26.62
N LEU A 628 -25.88 -37.48 27.08
CA LEU A 628 -25.89 -36.17 26.44
C LEU A 628 -24.44 -35.70 26.24
N PRO A 629 -24.12 -34.94 25.18
CA PRO A 629 -22.79 -34.38 25.01
C PRO A 629 -22.43 -33.58 26.26
N ARG A 630 -21.30 -33.91 26.89
CA ARG A 630 -20.68 -32.99 27.85
C ARG A 630 -20.14 -31.82 27.04
N ASP A 631 -20.37 -30.60 27.50
CA ASP A 631 -19.73 -29.42 26.92
C ASP A 631 -18.21 -29.61 27.04
N LYS A 632 -17.54 -29.78 25.89
CA LYS A 632 -16.09 -29.95 25.84
C LYS A 632 -15.41 -28.64 26.24
N LEU A 633 -14.19 -28.75 26.78
CA LEU A 633 -13.41 -27.56 27.14
C LEU A 633 -12.97 -26.82 25.87
N VAL A 634 -13.50 -25.62 25.63
CA VAL A 634 -13.08 -24.79 24.49
C VAL A 634 -11.70 -24.19 24.76
N VAL A 635 -10.73 -24.50 23.89
CA VAL A 635 -9.32 -24.06 23.98
C VAL A 635 -8.90 -23.34 22.71
N ALA A 636 -8.36 -22.14 22.87
CA ALA A 636 -7.72 -21.36 21.82
C ALA A 636 -6.21 -21.66 21.75
N VAL A 637 -5.62 -21.71 20.55
CA VAL A 637 -4.21 -22.06 20.35
C VAL A 637 -3.57 -21.11 19.32
N ASP A 638 -2.41 -20.51 19.61
CA ASP A 638 -1.64 -19.76 18.59
C ASP A 638 -0.85 -20.69 17.65
N VAL A 639 -0.38 -20.14 16.53
CA VAL A 639 0.43 -20.83 15.53
C VAL A 639 1.92 -20.60 15.73
N ASP A 640 2.35 -19.34 15.78
CA ASP A 640 3.77 -18.97 15.80
C ASP A 640 4.38 -19.27 17.18
N GLU A 641 5.51 -19.98 17.20
CA GLU A 641 6.22 -20.43 18.43
C GLU A 641 5.36 -21.26 19.42
N VAL A 642 4.18 -21.72 18.99
CA VAL A 642 3.30 -22.63 19.76
C VAL A 642 3.03 -23.92 18.97
N LEU A 643 2.50 -23.80 17.75
CA LEU A 643 2.32 -24.94 16.84
C LEU A 643 3.51 -25.10 15.88
N GLY A 644 4.18 -24.02 15.47
CA GLY A 644 5.28 -24.06 14.49
C GLY A 644 6.41 -23.06 14.74
N ASN A 645 7.63 -23.45 14.37
CA ASN A 645 8.90 -22.75 14.65
C ASN A 645 9.18 -21.53 13.72
N PHE A 646 8.24 -20.60 13.64
CA PHE A 646 8.28 -19.39 12.81
C PHE A 646 9.63 -18.64 12.84
N VAL A 647 10.17 -18.34 14.03
CA VAL A 647 11.39 -17.53 14.21
C VAL A 647 12.62 -18.29 13.70
N SER A 648 12.64 -19.62 13.81
CA SER A 648 13.70 -20.45 13.23
C SER A 648 13.71 -20.38 11.70
N ALA A 649 12.54 -20.53 11.07
CA ALA A 649 12.41 -20.43 9.61
C ALA A 649 12.74 -19.01 9.09
N LEU A 650 12.34 -17.98 9.84
CA LEU A 650 12.68 -16.59 9.57
C LEU A 650 14.19 -16.35 9.67
N ASN A 651 14.87 -16.84 10.73
CA ASN A 651 16.33 -16.69 10.88
C ASN A 651 17.09 -17.31 9.70
N CYS A 652 16.70 -18.49 9.21
CA CYS A 652 17.31 -19.09 8.01
C CYS A 652 17.16 -18.20 6.78
N PHE A 653 15.96 -17.64 6.56
CA PHE A 653 15.74 -16.69 5.47
C PHE A 653 16.58 -15.41 5.64
N ILE A 654 16.67 -14.85 6.85
CA ILE A 654 17.42 -13.61 7.12
C ILE A 654 18.92 -13.82 6.91
N ALA A 655 19.45 -14.97 7.32
CA ALA A 655 20.82 -15.39 7.06
C ALA A 655 21.12 -15.51 5.55
N ASP A 656 20.30 -16.24 4.80
CA ASP A 656 20.53 -16.50 3.38
C ASP A 656 20.26 -15.26 2.49
N ARG A 657 19.30 -14.40 2.84
CA ARG A 657 18.85 -13.27 2.02
C ARG A 657 19.60 -11.96 2.29
N TYR A 658 20.04 -11.74 3.53
CA TYR A 658 20.70 -10.49 3.97
C TYR A 658 22.05 -10.71 4.67
N SER A 659 22.56 -11.94 4.72
CA SER A 659 23.84 -12.29 5.38
C SER A 659 23.90 -11.94 6.88
N SER A 660 22.74 -11.90 7.54
CA SER A 660 22.61 -11.56 8.97
C SER A 660 22.21 -12.82 9.76
N ASN A 661 23.15 -13.38 10.54
CA ASN A 661 22.91 -14.58 11.34
C ASN A 661 22.34 -14.21 12.71
N HIS A 662 21.20 -14.82 13.05
CA HIS A 662 20.51 -14.63 14.34
C HIS A 662 20.03 -15.97 14.90
N SER A 663 19.99 -16.06 16.22
CA SER A 663 19.48 -17.19 17.01
C SER A 663 18.20 -16.80 17.76
N VAL A 664 17.32 -17.77 18.05
CA VAL A 664 16.08 -17.52 18.82
C VAL A 664 16.38 -16.90 20.20
N SER A 665 17.53 -17.25 20.80
CA SER A 665 18.03 -16.70 22.06
C SER A 665 18.35 -15.19 22.07
N GLU A 666 18.45 -14.54 20.91
CA GLU A 666 18.65 -13.08 20.83
C GLU A 666 17.34 -12.28 21.00
N TYR A 667 16.19 -12.90 20.75
CA TYR A 667 14.90 -12.22 20.74
C TYR A 667 14.38 -12.05 22.18
N HIS A 668 14.73 -10.93 22.81
CA HIS A 668 14.16 -10.55 24.12
C HIS A 668 12.83 -9.78 23.98
N VAL A 669 12.44 -9.40 22.76
CA VAL A 669 11.17 -8.76 22.41
C VAL A 669 10.74 -9.17 21.00
N TYR A 670 9.43 -9.19 20.73
CA TYR A 670 8.85 -9.47 19.40
C TYR A 670 9.01 -8.33 18.36
N GLU A 671 9.88 -7.36 18.63
CA GLU A 671 10.15 -6.21 17.78
C GLU A 671 11.45 -6.45 16.99
N PHE A 672 11.34 -7.17 15.87
CA PHE A 672 12.50 -7.68 15.12
C PHE A 672 13.55 -6.64 14.74
N PHE A 673 13.16 -5.39 14.47
CA PHE A 673 14.09 -4.29 14.18
C PHE A 673 15.11 -4.01 15.30
N LYS A 674 14.73 -4.26 16.57
CA LYS A 674 15.63 -4.13 17.73
C LYS A 674 16.69 -5.23 17.76
N ILE A 675 16.37 -6.41 17.21
CA ILE A 675 17.25 -7.59 17.20
C ILE A 675 18.18 -7.55 15.98
N TRP A 676 17.65 -7.15 14.83
CA TRP A 676 18.40 -7.05 13.56
C TRP A 676 19.17 -5.74 13.40
N ASN A 677 19.10 -4.85 14.39
CA ASN A 677 19.74 -3.52 14.41
C ASN A 677 19.47 -2.71 13.11
N CYS A 678 18.20 -2.68 12.70
CA CYS A 678 17.74 -1.98 11.49
C CYS A 678 16.53 -1.08 11.80
N SER A 679 16.01 -0.36 10.81
CA SER A 679 14.77 0.41 10.99
C SER A 679 13.55 -0.51 11.10
N ARG A 680 12.45 -0.01 11.69
CA ARG A 680 11.18 -0.75 11.74
C ARG A 680 10.71 -1.13 10.34
N ASP A 681 10.70 -0.17 9.43
CA ASP A 681 10.31 -0.37 8.03
C ASP A 681 11.18 -1.42 7.33
N GLU A 682 12.49 -1.46 7.62
CA GLU A 682 13.38 -2.49 7.08
C GLU A 682 13.08 -3.88 7.65
N ALA A 683 12.82 -3.99 8.96
CA ALA A 683 12.41 -5.25 9.55
C ALA A 683 11.05 -5.73 9.00
N ASP A 684 10.08 -4.83 8.89
CA ASP A 684 8.78 -5.15 8.31
C ASP A 684 8.93 -5.57 6.84
N TYR A 685 9.76 -4.88 6.05
CA TYR A 685 10.09 -5.27 4.68
C TYR A 685 10.71 -6.67 4.60
N ARG A 686 11.70 -6.98 5.46
CA ARG A 686 12.33 -8.30 5.57
C ARG A 686 11.30 -9.40 5.90
N VAL A 687 10.37 -9.15 6.82
CA VAL A 687 9.27 -10.08 7.16
C VAL A 687 8.30 -10.26 5.98
N HIS A 688 7.98 -9.21 5.23
CA HIS A 688 7.11 -9.31 4.06
C HIS A 688 7.80 -9.96 2.84
N GLU A 689 9.12 -9.88 2.69
CA GLU A 689 9.85 -10.76 1.76
C GLU A 689 9.83 -12.23 2.24
N PHE A 690 10.04 -12.48 3.53
CA PHE A 690 9.96 -13.84 4.11
C PHE A 690 8.63 -14.52 3.78
N PHE A 691 7.49 -13.84 4.00
CA PHE A 691 6.14 -14.35 3.70
C PHE A 691 5.93 -14.80 2.24
N LYS A 692 6.71 -14.28 1.29
CA LYS A 692 6.64 -14.65 -0.14
C LYS A 692 7.58 -15.82 -0.49
N SER A 693 8.61 -16.03 0.33
CA SER A 693 9.68 -17.01 0.12
C SER A 693 9.24 -18.47 0.30
N SER A 694 10.11 -19.41 -0.10
CA SER A 694 9.97 -20.84 0.23
C SER A 694 10.12 -21.12 1.72
N TYR A 695 10.94 -20.35 2.45
CA TYR A 695 11.18 -20.55 3.88
C TYR A 695 9.89 -20.38 4.70
N PHE A 696 9.03 -19.42 4.35
CA PHE A 696 7.71 -19.32 4.99
C PHE A 696 6.75 -20.43 4.54
N LYS A 697 6.75 -20.78 3.24
CA LYS A 697 5.80 -21.75 2.66
C LYS A 697 6.06 -23.20 3.06
N THR A 698 7.32 -23.58 3.29
CA THR A 698 7.72 -24.98 3.56
C THR A 698 8.78 -25.14 4.65
N GLY A 699 9.38 -24.06 5.15
CA GLY A 699 10.42 -24.09 6.19
C GLY A 699 9.91 -23.96 7.62
N ILE A 700 8.64 -23.59 7.84
CA ILE A 700 7.99 -23.67 9.15
C ILE A 700 7.56 -25.12 9.38
N HIS A 701 8.07 -25.72 10.46
CA HIS A 701 7.80 -27.09 10.87
C HIS A 701 7.03 -27.11 12.20
N PRO A 702 6.15 -28.11 12.42
CA PRO A 702 5.48 -28.26 13.70
C PRO A 702 6.48 -28.42 14.86
N LEU A 703 6.21 -27.81 16.01
CA LEU A 703 7.03 -28.01 17.20
C LEU A 703 6.90 -29.46 17.73
N PRO A 704 7.97 -30.04 18.30
CA PRO A 704 7.93 -31.40 18.84
C PRO A 704 6.80 -31.58 19.86
N GLY A 705 6.07 -32.70 19.73
CA GLY A 705 4.89 -33.03 20.55
C GLY A 705 3.59 -32.34 20.14
N ALA A 706 3.62 -31.27 19.33
CA ALA A 706 2.41 -30.49 19.00
C ALA A 706 1.33 -31.34 18.32
N GLN A 707 1.69 -32.08 17.26
CA GLN A 707 0.72 -32.86 16.48
C GLN A 707 0.09 -34.00 17.30
N GLU A 708 0.91 -34.71 18.08
CA GLU A 708 0.44 -35.80 18.94
C GLU A 708 -0.49 -35.28 20.05
N THR A 709 -0.10 -34.21 20.74
CA THR A 709 -0.89 -33.67 21.85
C THR A 709 -2.17 -33.00 21.35
N ILE A 710 -2.14 -32.23 20.26
CA ILE A 710 -3.37 -31.64 19.68
C ILE A 710 -4.35 -32.74 19.24
N HIS A 711 -3.87 -33.87 18.70
CA HIS A 711 -4.73 -35.02 18.41
C HIS A 711 -5.37 -35.58 19.69
N LYS A 712 -4.59 -35.87 20.75
CA LYS A 712 -5.14 -36.37 22.04
C LYS A 712 -6.13 -35.40 22.67
N LEU A 713 -5.84 -34.11 22.64
CA LEU A 713 -6.70 -33.06 23.20
C LEU A 713 -8.04 -32.97 22.44
N SER A 714 -8.05 -33.20 21.13
CA SER A 714 -9.29 -33.11 20.32
C SER A 714 -10.39 -34.09 20.75
N ASP A 715 -10.03 -35.20 21.42
CA ASP A 715 -10.99 -36.17 21.96
C ASP A 715 -11.88 -35.55 23.07
N PHE A 716 -11.37 -34.59 23.85
CA PHE A 716 -12.06 -34.02 25.02
C PHE A 716 -12.09 -32.48 25.12
N CYS A 717 -11.39 -31.78 24.24
CA CYS A 717 -11.42 -30.33 24.09
C CYS A 717 -11.98 -29.93 22.72
N ASP A 718 -12.61 -28.76 22.67
CA ASP A 718 -13.03 -28.10 21.44
C ASP A 718 -11.93 -27.11 21.05
N LEU A 719 -11.07 -27.50 20.11
CA LEU A 719 -9.87 -26.76 19.74
C LEU A 719 -10.16 -25.75 18.62
N SER A 720 -9.68 -24.51 18.77
CA SER A 720 -9.70 -23.49 17.72
C SER A 720 -8.37 -22.74 17.67
N VAL A 721 -7.92 -22.39 16.47
CA VAL A 721 -6.72 -21.56 16.29
C VAL A 721 -7.08 -20.10 16.48
N VAL A 722 -6.29 -19.36 17.27
CA VAL A 722 -6.41 -17.90 17.47
C VAL A 722 -5.02 -17.28 17.33
N THR A 723 -4.73 -16.79 16.13
CA THR A 723 -3.39 -16.32 15.77
C THR A 723 -3.34 -14.85 15.39
N SER A 724 -2.26 -14.18 15.76
CA SER A 724 -2.05 -12.76 15.44
C SER A 724 -1.63 -12.50 13.99
N ARG A 725 -1.37 -13.56 13.19
CA ARG A 725 -0.96 -13.46 11.79
C ARG A 725 -1.90 -12.57 10.96
N GLN A 726 -1.29 -11.91 9.97
CA GLN A 726 -1.98 -10.99 9.06
C GLN A 726 -2.88 -11.74 8.06
N ASN A 727 -3.98 -11.11 7.64
CA ASN A 727 -4.90 -11.66 6.63
C ASN A 727 -4.23 -11.92 5.27
N VAL A 728 -3.13 -11.21 4.94
CA VAL A 728 -2.39 -11.41 3.69
C VAL A 728 -1.68 -12.78 3.61
N ILE A 729 -1.38 -13.41 4.75
CA ILE A 729 -0.80 -14.76 4.83
C ILE A 729 -1.83 -15.82 5.26
N LYS A 730 -3.13 -15.50 5.19
CA LYS A 730 -4.22 -16.38 5.61
C LYS A 730 -4.23 -17.71 4.86
N ASP A 731 -4.24 -17.69 3.54
CA ASP A 731 -4.38 -18.91 2.72
C ASP A 731 -3.20 -19.88 2.93
N HIS A 732 -1.98 -19.36 3.05
CA HIS A 732 -0.80 -20.17 3.41
C HIS A 732 -0.87 -20.72 4.83
N THR A 733 -1.40 -19.96 5.79
CA THR A 733 -1.58 -20.42 7.18
C THR A 733 -2.65 -21.51 7.25
N LEU A 734 -3.77 -21.37 6.54
CA LEU A 734 -4.81 -22.39 6.42
C LEU A 734 -4.26 -23.67 5.78
N GLN A 735 -3.51 -23.55 4.68
CA GLN A 735 -2.88 -24.70 4.02
C GLN A 735 -1.89 -25.43 4.94
N TRP A 736 -1.09 -24.69 5.71
CA TRP A 736 -0.13 -25.26 6.67
C TRP A 736 -0.83 -25.97 7.83
N ILE A 737 -1.90 -25.38 8.39
CA ILE A 737 -2.71 -26.02 9.44
C ILE A 737 -3.37 -27.29 8.90
N GLU A 738 -3.94 -27.26 7.70
CA GLU A 738 -4.55 -28.44 7.08
C GLU A 738 -3.50 -29.54 6.81
N GLN A 739 -2.30 -29.17 6.36
CA GLN A 739 -1.21 -30.12 6.11
C GLN A 739 -0.70 -30.82 7.38
N HIS A 740 -0.68 -30.14 8.52
CA HIS A 740 -0.05 -30.64 9.75
C HIS A 740 -1.03 -31.04 10.86
N PHE A 741 -2.27 -30.55 10.83
CA PHE A 741 -3.31 -30.73 11.85
C PHE A 741 -4.72 -30.93 11.24
N SER A 742 -4.78 -31.56 10.06
CA SER A 742 -6.03 -31.84 9.31
C SER A 742 -7.17 -32.33 10.21
N GLY A 743 -8.30 -31.63 10.20
CA GLY A 743 -9.51 -31.99 10.93
C GLY A 743 -9.46 -31.83 12.46
N LEU A 744 -8.36 -31.36 13.07
CA LEU A 744 -8.22 -31.28 14.53
C LEU A 744 -8.72 -29.96 15.14
N PHE A 745 -8.91 -28.91 14.34
CA PHE A 745 -9.41 -27.60 14.77
C PHE A 745 -10.80 -27.31 14.18
N GLN A 746 -11.71 -26.79 15.01
CA GLN A 746 -13.07 -26.44 14.59
C GLN A 746 -13.09 -25.15 13.77
N GLU A 747 -12.39 -24.13 14.25
CA GLU A 747 -12.31 -22.82 13.61
C GLU A 747 -10.88 -22.25 13.66
N ILE A 748 -10.55 -21.38 12.71
CA ILE A 748 -9.24 -20.72 12.58
C ILE A 748 -9.45 -19.21 12.46
N HIS A 749 -9.05 -18.49 13.51
CA HIS A 749 -9.27 -17.05 13.66
C HIS A 749 -7.96 -16.26 13.56
N PHE A 750 -8.03 -15.15 12.83
CA PHE A 750 -6.91 -14.24 12.60
C PHE A 750 -7.20 -12.92 13.31
N GLY A 751 -6.34 -12.55 14.26
CA GLY A 751 -6.33 -11.24 14.92
C GLY A 751 -5.87 -10.12 13.98
N ASN A 752 -5.11 -10.44 12.92
CA ASN A 752 -4.63 -9.46 11.94
C ASN A 752 -3.81 -8.32 12.58
N HIS A 753 -3.00 -8.66 13.60
CA HIS A 753 -2.16 -7.69 14.30
C HIS A 753 -1.00 -7.28 13.40
N TRP A 754 -0.54 -6.03 13.54
CA TRP A 754 0.56 -5.46 12.74
C TRP A 754 0.36 -5.52 11.22
N ALA A 755 -0.89 -5.74 10.76
CA ALA A 755 -1.23 -5.73 9.35
C ALA A 755 -1.46 -4.31 8.84
N LEU A 756 -1.02 -4.02 7.62
CA LEU A 756 -1.21 -2.71 6.99
C LEU A 756 -2.68 -2.42 6.64
N HIS A 757 -3.53 -3.44 6.54
CA HIS A 757 -4.96 -3.32 6.23
C HIS A 757 -5.82 -4.34 6.99
N GLY A 758 -7.11 -4.00 7.15
CA GLY A 758 -8.09 -4.83 7.88
C GLY A 758 -8.19 -4.44 9.35
N GLU A 759 -9.29 -4.82 10.00
CA GLU A 759 -9.47 -4.55 11.43
C GLU A 759 -8.63 -5.54 12.26
N SER A 760 -7.75 -5.00 13.11
CA SER A 760 -7.04 -5.77 14.13
C SER A 760 -8.03 -6.14 15.24
N ARG A 761 -8.23 -7.43 15.49
CA ARG A 761 -9.12 -7.96 16.53
C ARG A 761 -8.30 -8.55 17.68
N PRO A 762 -8.38 -7.98 18.91
CA PRO A 762 -7.64 -8.48 20.07
C PRO A 762 -7.91 -9.97 20.31
N LYS A 763 -6.89 -10.74 20.71
CA LYS A 763 -7.05 -12.17 20.98
C LYS A 763 -8.07 -12.43 22.09
N SER A 764 -8.09 -11.57 23.10
CA SER A 764 -9.09 -11.55 24.19
C SER A 764 -10.53 -11.49 23.69
N GLU A 765 -10.80 -10.71 22.63
CA GLU A 765 -12.13 -10.60 22.02
C GLU A 765 -12.47 -11.88 21.24
N ILE A 766 -11.52 -12.40 20.45
CA ILE A 766 -11.72 -13.64 19.67
C ILE A 766 -11.99 -14.81 20.61
N CYS A 767 -11.15 -15.03 21.60
CA CYS A 767 -11.31 -16.09 22.60
C CYS A 767 -12.63 -15.95 23.38
N ARG A 768 -13.04 -14.73 23.75
CA ARG A 768 -14.38 -14.49 24.33
C ARG A 768 -15.51 -14.86 23.37
N SER A 769 -15.40 -14.53 22.08
CA SER A 769 -16.43 -14.85 21.08
C SER A 769 -16.59 -16.35 20.83
N LEU A 770 -15.51 -17.13 21.03
CA LEU A 770 -15.52 -18.59 21.01
C LEU A 770 -16.01 -19.23 22.32
N GLY A 771 -16.15 -18.45 23.40
CA GLY A 771 -16.38 -18.98 24.75
C GLY A 771 -15.16 -19.71 25.35
N ALA A 772 -13.98 -19.54 24.75
CA ALA A 772 -12.74 -20.21 25.14
C ALA A 772 -12.41 -19.98 26.61
N LYS A 773 -12.08 -21.08 27.31
CA LYS A 773 -11.72 -21.07 28.74
C LYS A 773 -10.22 -21.00 28.95
N VAL A 774 -9.46 -21.50 27.98
CA VAL A 774 -8.00 -21.51 27.98
C VAL A 774 -7.50 -20.98 26.63
N LEU A 775 -6.43 -20.18 26.66
CA LEU A 775 -5.59 -19.85 25.52
C LEU A 775 -4.20 -20.46 25.72
N ILE A 776 -3.59 -20.98 24.65
CA ILE A 776 -2.17 -21.36 24.58
C ILE A 776 -1.47 -20.37 23.65
N ASP A 777 -0.49 -19.63 24.17
CA ASP A 777 0.15 -18.49 23.51
C ASP A 777 1.58 -18.35 24.05
N ASP A 778 2.56 -18.02 23.21
CA ASP A 778 3.94 -17.79 23.65
C ASP A 778 4.15 -16.32 24.09
N ASN A 779 3.24 -15.41 23.74
CA ASN A 779 3.47 -13.98 23.82
C ASN A 779 2.92 -13.40 25.13
N PRO A 780 3.78 -12.83 26.01
CA PRO A 780 3.33 -12.30 27.29
C PRO A 780 2.26 -11.20 27.18
N ARG A 781 2.26 -10.43 26.09
CA ARG A 781 1.27 -9.38 25.87
C ARG A 781 -0.13 -9.95 25.66
N TYR A 782 -0.28 -10.95 24.78
CA TYR A 782 -1.58 -11.57 24.53
C TYR A 782 -2.02 -12.45 25.69
N ALA A 783 -1.07 -13.05 26.40
CA ALA A 783 -1.34 -13.78 27.63
C ALA A 783 -1.93 -12.87 28.72
N LEU A 784 -1.35 -11.70 29.00
CA LEU A 784 -1.94 -10.72 29.91
C LEU A 784 -3.30 -10.20 29.40
N GLU A 785 -3.39 -9.82 28.12
CA GLU A 785 -4.62 -9.34 27.49
C GLU A 785 -5.80 -10.32 27.65
N CYS A 786 -5.54 -11.63 27.52
CA CYS A 786 -6.54 -12.67 27.70
C CYS A 786 -6.81 -12.98 29.19
N ALA A 787 -5.80 -12.88 30.04
CA ALA A 787 -5.94 -13.15 31.46
C ALA A 787 -6.73 -12.05 32.19
N GLU A 788 -6.53 -10.77 31.85
CA GLU A 788 -7.30 -9.63 32.36
C GLU A 788 -8.80 -9.75 32.06
N VAL A 789 -9.15 -10.38 30.94
CA VAL A 789 -10.55 -10.59 30.54
C VAL A 789 -11.20 -11.86 31.11
N GLY A 790 -10.46 -12.62 31.92
CA GLY A 790 -10.93 -13.81 32.66
C GLY A 790 -10.66 -15.16 31.99
N ILE A 791 -9.81 -15.21 30.95
CA ILE A 791 -9.43 -16.46 30.26
C ILE A 791 -8.15 -16.99 30.91
N ARG A 792 -8.06 -18.30 31.17
CA ARG A 792 -6.79 -18.90 31.64
C ARG A 792 -5.79 -18.94 30.49
N VAL A 793 -4.52 -18.69 30.74
CA VAL A 793 -3.49 -18.76 29.69
C VAL A 793 -2.38 -19.71 30.09
N LEU A 794 -2.06 -20.63 29.18
CA LEU A 794 -0.86 -21.44 29.22
C LEU A 794 0.20 -20.71 28.40
N LEU A 795 1.10 -19.99 29.08
CA LEU A 795 2.18 -19.23 28.46
C LEU A 795 3.26 -20.23 28.00
N PHE A 796 3.38 -20.43 26.70
CA PHE A 796 4.18 -21.49 26.10
C PHE A 796 5.61 -21.04 25.86
N ASP A 797 6.55 -21.65 26.58
CA ASP A 797 7.97 -21.28 26.63
C ASP A 797 8.81 -22.53 26.32
N TYR A 798 8.83 -22.92 25.04
CA TYR A 798 9.30 -24.23 24.56
C TYR A 798 10.73 -24.51 25.04
N GLU A 799 10.91 -25.61 25.78
CA GLU A 799 12.18 -26.01 26.43
C GLU A 799 12.84 -24.88 27.26
N ASN A 800 12.04 -23.94 27.78
CA ASN A 800 12.51 -22.74 28.47
C ASN A 800 13.41 -21.84 27.58
N SER A 801 13.30 -21.95 26.25
CA SER A 801 14.21 -21.30 25.28
C SER A 801 13.80 -19.90 24.84
N TYR A 802 12.59 -19.42 25.17
CA TYR A 802 12.06 -18.14 24.67
C TYR A 802 12.42 -16.96 25.59
N PRO A 803 13.32 -16.04 25.20
CA PRO A 803 13.78 -14.98 26.09
C PRO A 803 12.70 -13.94 26.38
N TRP A 804 11.78 -13.71 25.44
CA TRP A 804 10.63 -12.84 25.63
C TRP A 804 9.68 -13.31 26.75
N CYS A 805 9.63 -14.62 27.05
CA CYS A 805 8.83 -15.20 28.13
C CYS A 805 9.35 -14.93 29.56
N LYS A 806 10.54 -14.32 29.73
CA LYS A 806 11.22 -14.21 31.04
C LYS A 806 10.91 -12.92 31.82
N THR A 807 9.77 -12.28 31.55
CA THR A 807 9.39 -11.01 32.20
C THR A 807 8.77 -11.24 33.58
N GLU A 808 9.33 -10.64 34.64
CA GLU A 808 8.90 -10.87 36.03
C GLU A 808 7.43 -10.47 36.32
N SER A 809 6.85 -9.60 35.49
CA SER A 809 5.48 -9.10 35.67
C SER A 809 4.40 -10.12 35.29
N ILE A 810 4.66 -11.02 34.34
CA ILE A 810 3.63 -11.99 33.91
C ILE A 810 3.54 -13.21 34.84
N ASP A 811 4.65 -13.61 35.45
CA ASP A 811 4.72 -14.77 36.36
C ASP A 811 3.91 -14.56 37.67
N GLN A 812 3.39 -13.36 37.90
CA GLN A 812 2.58 -12.99 39.06
C GLN A 812 1.06 -13.05 38.78
N HIS A 813 0.62 -13.21 37.53
CA HIS A 813 -0.81 -13.14 37.19
C HIS A 813 -1.54 -14.47 37.48
N PRO A 814 -2.60 -14.51 38.33
CA PRO A 814 -3.18 -15.75 38.86
C PRO A 814 -3.92 -16.63 37.83
N LEU A 815 -4.12 -16.14 36.61
CA LEU A 815 -4.70 -16.88 35.49
C LEU A 815 -3.68 -17.26 34.40
N VAL A 816 -2.41 -16.89 34.54
CA VAL A 816 -1.34 -17.31 33.63
C VAL A 816 -0.55 -18.46 34.27
N THR A 817 -0.17 -19.45 33.48
CA THR A 817 0.66 -20.59 33.92
C THR A 817 1.67 -20.89 32.83
N LYS A 818 2.96 -20.76 33.16
CA LYS A 818 4.05 -21.05 32.22
C LYS A 818 4.19 -22.56 32.00
N VAL A 819 4.34 -22.98 30.75
CA VAL A 819 4.48 -24.38 30.33
C VAL A 819 5.61 -24.51 29.32
N HIS A 820 6.38 -25.59 29.38
CA HIS A 820 7.65 -25.70 28.63
C HIS A 820 7.64 -26.73 27.49
N ASN A 821 6.56 -27.48 27.33
CA ASN A 821 6.37 -28.45 26.25
C ASN A 821 4.89 -28.85 26.16
N TRP A 822 4.55 -29.61 25.14
CA TRP A 822 3.18 -30.06 24.90
C TRP A 822 2.68 -31.09 25.94
N GLU A 823 3.56 -31.87 26.58
CA GLU A 823 3.20 -32.74 27.70
C GLU A 823 2.69 -31.93 28.92
N ALA A 824 3.35 -30.81 29.23
CA ALA A 824 2.91 -29.90 30.28
C ALA A 824 1.57 -29.23 29.94
N VAL A 825 1.33 -28.87 28.67
CA VAL A 825 0.02 -28.40 28.19
C VAL A 825 -1.06 -29.45 28.41
N GLU A 826 -0.82 -30.71 28.00
CA GLU A 826 -1.76 -31.82 28.16
C GLU A 826 -2.17 -32.00 29.63
N LYS A 827 -1.18 -32.06 30.53
CA LYS A 827 -1.39 -32.20 31.97
C LYS A 827 -2.18 -31.04 32.59
N GLN A 828 -1.91 -29.80 32.18
CA GLN A 828 -2.66 -28.63 32.66
C GLN A 828 -4.10 -28.64 32.16
N LEU A 829 -4.33 -28.95 30.88
CA LEU A 829 -5.67 -29.02 30.31
C LEU A 829 -6.50 -30.15 30.90
N MET A 830 -5.92 -31.34 31.13
CA MET A 830 -6.60 -32.43 31.85
C MET A 830 -7.00 -32.01 33.28
N THR A 831 -6.12 -31.30 33.99
CA THR A 831 -6.40 -30.78 35.34
C THR A 831 -7.55 -29.77 35.30
N ILE A 832 -7.51 -28.79 34.39
CA ILE A 832 -8.57 -27.80 34.20
C ILE A 832 -9.90 -28.48 33.82
N ASN A 833 -9.88 -29.45 32.91
CA ASN A 833 -11.07 -30.19 32.51
C ASN A 833 -11.69 -30.97 33.66
N SER A 834 -10.88 -31.57 34.54
CA SER A 834 -11.35 -32.28 35.75
C SER A 834 -11.92 -31.37 36.85
N ILE A 835 -11.71 -30.05 36.75
CA ILE A 835 -12.28 -29.04 37.66
C ILE A 835 -13.59 -28.46 37.10
N ILE A 836 -13.81 -28.59 35.79
CA ILE A 836 -14.97 -28.04 35.06
C ILE A 836 -16.03 -29.14 34.78
N SER A 837 -15.61 -30.41 34.69
CA SER A 837 -16.46 -31.61 34.58
C SER A 837 -17.08 -32.06 35.90
#